data_AF-A0A2E8UCL8-F1
#
_entry.id   AF-A0A2E8UCL8-F1
#
_cell.length_a   1.000
_cell.length_b   1.000
_cell.length_c   1.000
_cell.angle_alpha   90.00
_cell.angle_beta   90.00
_cell.angle_gamma   90.00
#
_symmetry.space_group_name_H-M   'P 1'
#
loop_
_entity.id
_entity.type
_entity.pdbx_description
1 polymer ?
#
loop_
_entity_poly.entity_id
_entity_poly.type
_entity_poly.pdbx_seq_one_letter_code
_entity_poly.pdbx_strand_id
1 'polypeptide(L)'
;MDEYALNKYISGWRLRNKNWFDQIPPKELDTVIEQLTEEFVSAENAIHAKNVRFTNTLKNLKKTKPSAMRPLVDAFAHTNGDVDTLAKLMKWSAEQITPTGLVKSPDPKQMNLFAKAMWSVRYNNVLSGLSAVRATVGNTSQLIIRPMTAILGHGLTGNIDGIRRTLYYNTALFETNRRALNDAFSMMKKAHQDPDLFVKSFRKDFIFQESKTWSIMKDMEKVYLEDGNWGRLTQLRTAEMLQSMGKNKALRYGMTGLVFPDAFAGTHLAHYLSRVRAYDDVISEFGYFKKDAITKAEMNHYKTMFDENGLIKDKTLKAITGEISLNIDDGLSKWLNEGTTAYPILKDFMMFPRTSSNWIKNSASYTPIQAIPGINKYSKTIWAKTDEDITTALAEHGIDFASTPNARVIFENLRAEYIGRMAFSGMLVGTLYHYAMSGNIRGNGHYNASRRTKERDEMGYIPKTINIAGKWVSYEGILGVEQVLSMIGDFAYYRADLDQALIEDWQAKITWSIAATFLNETPLQGLEPLLAGLNGDFNGWNRLIANSARSYLPMSGGAGVTAKAISPSLKDIEGSVQDYIKNRLPGLNTTLVSRKDIWTGDAINDVDNPVLKVLNAINPFSISGTAEPWRQWLLESGWDGISVIKKSYNGKYTYSIEERELIYDFIGEQKPYKKLISLMKNKEYQSQIAQIKAHRKTSQGTDDLDIKLKTKLLPVYREITAILREAQRKAEIKLAILAREQPDKYGHISQHILNQILADSAMKAGNVNRAIEVQKIMQDKRKLLQYGNK
;
A
#
# COMPACT_ATOMS: atom_id res chain seq x y z
N MET A 1 -13.41 -29.40 38.32
CA MET A 1 -13.87 -28.69 37.10
C MET A 1 -14.94 -27.67 37.45
N ASP A 2 -15.89 -28.03 38.31
CA ASP A 2 -16.96 -27.15 38.79
C ASP A 2 -16.42 -25.86 39.43
N GLU A 3 -15.60 -25.96 40.47
CA GLU A 3 -15.02 -24.80 41.18
C GLU A 3 -14.27 -23.82 40.27
N TYR A 4 -13.55 -24.33 39.26
CA TYR A 4 -12.82 -23.51 38.30
C TYR A 4 -13.77 -22.79 37.33
N ALA A 5 -14.79 -23.49 36.82
CA ALA A 5 -15.78 -22.92 35.91
C ALA A 5 -16.68 -21.89 36.62
N LEU A 6 -17.07 -22.17 37.87
CA LEU A 6 -17.80 -21.25 38.75
C LEU A 6 -17.00 -19.98 39.03
N ASN A 7 -15.74 -20.08 39.45
CA ASN A 7 -14.89 -18.91 39.70
C ASN A 7 -14.74 -18.02 38.46
N LYS A 8 -14.68 -18.63 37.27
CA LYS A 8 -14.60 -17.91 36.00
C LYS A 8 -15.92 -17.21 35.66
N TYR A 9 -17.06 -17.88 35.85
CA TYR A 9 -18.39 -17.28 35.68
C TYR A 9 -18.56 -16.04 36.57
N ILE A 10 -18.24 -16.18 37.86
CA ILE A 10 -18.30 -15.11 38.86
C ILE A 10 -17.38 -13.94 38.47
N SER A 11 -16.15 -14.22 38.04
CA SER A 11 -15.21 -13.19 37.58
C SER A 11 -15.72 -12.41 36.37
N GLY A 12 -16.35 -13.09 35.40
CA GLY A 12 -16.95 -12.48 34.23
C GLY A 12 -18.19 -11.65 34.55
N TRP A 13 -19.05 -12.16 35.44
CA TRP A 13 -20.20 -11.43 35.97
C TRP A 13 -19.74 -10.13 36.65
N ARG A 14 -18.73 -10.19 37.54
CA ARG A 14 -18.17 -9.02 38.24
C ARG A 14 -17.62 -7.96 37.29
N LEU A 15 -17.00 -8.35 36.18
CA LEU A 15 -16.45 -7.41 35.20
C LEU A 15 -17.53 -6.68 34.39
N ARG A 16 -18.63 -7.37 34.04
CA ARG A 16 -19.77 -6.77 33.32
C ARG A 16 -20.57 -5.84 34.24
N ASN A 17 -20.61 -6.15 35.52
CA ASN A 17 -21.47 -5.52 36.52
C ASN A 17 -20.66 -4.64 37.50
N LYS A 18 -19.61 -3.96 37.01
CA LYS A 18 -18.71 -3.15 37.86
C LYS A 18 -19.40 -2.02 38.64
N ASN A 19 -20.45 -1.42 38.07
CA ASN A 19 -21.22 -0.32 38.67
C ASN A 19 -22.60 -0.81 39.13
N TRP A 20 -22.73 -2.11 39.39
CA TRP A 20 -24.03 -2.72 39.66
C TRP A 20 -24.70 -2.16 40.91
N PHE A 21 -23.93 -1.91 41.98
CA PHE A 21 -24.44 -1.27 43.20
C PHE A 21 -24.97 0.15 42.97
N ASP A 22 -24.46 0.88 41.97
CA ASP A 22 -24.92 2.24 41.65
C ASP A 22 -26.21 2.25 40.82
N GLN A 23 -26.63 1.09 40.30
CA GLN A 23 -27.80 0.93 39.41
C GLN A 23 -29.02 0.33 40.12
N ILE A 24 -28.91 -0.01 41.41
CA ILE A 24 -30.01 -0.62 42.18
C ILE A 24 -30.96 0.49 42.67
N PRO A 25 -32.26 0.44 42.32
CA PRO A 25 -33.25 1.39 42.85
C PRO A 25 -33.37 1.28 44.38
N PRO A 26 -33.50 2.40 45.11
CA PRO A 26 -33.72 2.36 46.56
C PRO A 26 -35.06 1.65 46.88
N LYS A 27 -35.02 0.68 47.80
CA LYS A 27 -36.11 -0.21 48.29
C LYS A 27 -36.39 -1.50 47.50
N GLU A 28 -35.57 -1.86 46.51
CA GLU A 28 -35.70 -3.15 45.78
C GLU A 28 -34.52 -4.11 46.02
N LEU A 29 -33.74 -3.90 47.09
CA LEU A 29 -32.52 -4.66 47.37
C LEU A 29 -32.79 -6.16 47.55
N ASP A 30 -33.84 -6.53 48.28
CA ASP A 30 -34.16 -7.93 48.60
C ASP A 30 -34.59 -8.71 47.35
N THR A 31 -35.48 -8.14 46.53
CA THR A 31 -35.92 -8.73 45.25
C THR A 31 -34.78 -8.91 44.26
N VAL A 32 -33.83 -7.97 44.25
CA VAL A 32 -32.65 -8.00 43.39
C VAL A 32 -31.62 -9.04 43.87
N ILE A 33 -31.46 -9.21 45.20
CA ILE A 33 -30.60 -10.25 45.79
C ILE A 33 -31.18 -11.65 45.51
N GLU A 34 -32.49 -11.84 45.62
CA GLU A 34 -33.16 -13.11 45.28
C GLU A 34 -32.94 -13.49 43.81
N GLN A 35 -33.19 -12.55 42.88
CA GLN A 35 -32.96 -12.77 41.45
C GLN A 35 -31.50 -13.15 41.15
N LEU A 36 -30.54 -12.51 41.82
CA LEU A 36 -29.12 -12.84 41.68
C LEU A 36 -28.76 -14.20 42.23
N THR A 37 -29.33 -14.55 43.38
CA THR A 37 -29.13 -15.86 44.00
C THR A 37 -29.68 -16.94 43.08
N GLU A 38 -30.87 -16.75 42.52
CA GLU A 38 -31.44 -17.65 41.51
C GLU A 38 -30.58 -17.73 40.24
N GLU A 39 -30.07 -16.60 39.74
CA GLU A 39 -29.18 -16.55 38.58
C GLU A 39 -27.89 -17.36 38.83
N PHE A 40 -27.25 -17.17 39.98
CA PHE A 40 -26.02 -17.87 40.34
C PHE A 40 -26.26 -19.36 40.62
N VAL A 41 -27.34 -19.73 41.30
CA VAL A 41 -27.71 -21.14 41.55
C VAL A 41 -28.06 -21.84 40.24
N SER A 42 -28.77 -21.17 39.33
CA SER A 42 -29.06 -21.70 38.00
C SER A 42 -27.77 -21.89 37.18
N ALA A 43 -26.86 -20.92 37.23
CA ALA A 43 -25.56 -21.01 36.57
C ALA A 43 -24.68 -22.14 37.15
N GLU A 44 -24.65 -22.29 38.47
CA GLU A 44 -23.96 -23.38 39.18
C GLU A 44 -24.48 -24.75 38.72
N ASN A 45 -25.80 -24.95 38.76
CA ASN A 45 -26.44 -26.20 38.34
C ASN A 45 -26.17 -26.51 36.86
N ALA A 46 -26.22 -25.49 35.99
CA ALA A 46 -25.92 -25.64 34.58
C ALA A 46 -24.44 -26.01 34.33
N ILE A 47 -23.51 -25.38 35.05
CA ILE A 47 -22.07 -25.68 34.98
C ILE A 47 -21.80 -27.12 35.46
N HIS A 48 -22.37 -27.51 36.59
CA HIS A 48 -22.23 -28.85 37.14
C HIS A 48 -22.77 -29.91 36.17
N ALA A 49 -23.99 -29.73 35.67
CA ALA A 49 -24.59 -30.63 34.68
C ALA A 49 -23.73 -30.76 33.41
N LYS A 50 -23.15 -29.65 32.94
CA LYS A 50 -22.24 -29.63 31.78
C LYS A 50 -20.95 -30.42 32.06
N ASN A 51 -20.35 -30.24 33.23
CA ASN A 51 -19.12 -30.94 33.62
C ASN A 51 -19.35 -32.45 33.84
N VAL A 52 -20.51 -32.84 34.37
CA VAL A 52 -20.92 -34.25 34.47
C VAL A 52 -21.05 -34.88 33.07
N ARG A 53 -21.73 -34.21 32.13
CA ARG A 53 -21.84 -34.66 30.73
C ARG A 53 -20.48 -34.77 30.05
N PHE A 54 -19.61 -33.79 30.26
CA PHE A 54 -18.25 -33.80 29.70
C PHE A 54 -17.42 -34.97 30.26
N THR A 55 -17.48 -35.19 31.58
CA THR A 55 -16.79 -36.31 32.23
C THR A 55 -17.28 -37.66 31.72
N ASN A 56 -18.59 -37.82 31.53
CA ASN A 56 -19.17 -39.03 30.93
C ASN A 56 -18.72 -39.22 29.47
N THR A 57 -18.63 -38.13 28.71
CA THR A 57 -18.10 -38.15 27.34
C THR A 57 -16.65 -38.61 27.31
N LEU A 58 -15.80 -38.11 28.22
CA LEU A 58 -14.40 -38.54 28.34
C LEU A 58 -14.28 -40.01 28.74
N LYS A 59 -15.10 -40.50 29.68
CA LYS A 59 -15.14 -41.92 30.07
C LYS A 59 -15.52 -42.83 28.90
N ASN A 60 -16.47 -42.39 28.07
CA ASN A 60 -16.87 -43.14 26.87
C ASN A 60 -15.76 -43.12 25.81
N LEU A 61 -15.18 -41.95 25.53
CA LEU A 61 -14.08 -41.83 24.57
C LEU A 61 -12.84 -42.62 24.98
N LYS A 62 -12.54 -42.73 26.28
CA LYS A 62 -11.46 -43.59 26.76
C LYS A 62 -11.60 -45.04 26.28
N LYS A 63 -12.83 -45.54 26.13
CA LYS A 63 -13.12 -46.91 25.68
C LYS A 63 -13.23 -47.01 24.17
N THR A 64 -13.85 -46.03 23.51
CA THR A 64 -14.18 -46.12 22.08
C THR A 64 -13.14 -45.47 21.17
N LYS A 65 -12.54 -44.36 21.60
CA LYS A 65 -11.59 -43.57 20.80
C LYS A 65 -10.59 -42.78 21.68
N PRO A 66 -9.56 -43.45 22.22
CA PRO A 66 -8.65 -42.84 23.19
C PRO A 66 -7.80 -41.70 22.60
N SER A 67 -7.52 -41.74 21.29
CA SER A 67 -6.76 -40.70 20.57
C SER A 67 -7.43 -39.32 20.64
N ALA A 68 -8.75 -39.26 20.71
CA ALA A 68 -9.52 -38.01 20.74
C ALA A 68 -9.62 -37.38 22.14
N MET A 69 -9.26 -38.09 23.20
CA MET A 69 -9.39 -37.58 24.58
C MET A 69 -8.56 -36.33 24.83
N ARG A 70 -7.26 -36.40 24.52
CA ARG A 70 -6.33 -35.28 24.72
C ARG A 70 -6.75 -34.03 23.94
N PRO A 71 -6.97 -34.09 22.60
CA PRO A 71 -7.41 -32.92 21.87
C PRO A 71 -8.79 -32.42 22.32
N LEU A 72 -9.70 -33.29 22.79
CA LEU A 72 -10.98 -32.86 23.36
C LEU A 72 -10.80 -32.04 24.64
N VAL A 73 -9.96 -32.51 25.58
CA VAL A 73 -9.69 -31.79 26.83
C VAL A 73 -9.01 -30.46 26.57
N ASP A 74 -8.02 -30.44 25.67
CA ASP A 74 -7.32 -29.21 25.33
C ASP A 74 -8.20 -28.22 24.56
N ALA A 75 -9.06 -28.69 23.65
CA ALA A 75 -10.05 -27.86 22.96
C ALA A 75 -11.13 -27.34 23.92
N PHE A 76 -11.62 -28.17 24.84
CA PHE A 76 -12.55 -27.76 25.89
C PHE A 76 -11.96 -26.61 26.72
N ALA A 77 -10.72 -26.77 27.19
CA ALA A 77 -10.03 -25.72 27.94
C ALA A 77 -9.79 -24.45 27.10
N HIS A 78 -9.39 -24.61 25.83
CA HIS A 78 -9.07 -23.50 24.93
C HIS A 78 -10.32 -22.70 24.52
N THR A 79 -11.45 -23.36 24.36
CA THR A 79 -12.74 -22.76 23.95
C THR A 79 -13.63 -22.41 25.13
N ASN A 80 -13.08 -22.34 26.35
CA ASN A 80 -13.82 -22.03 27.57
C ASN A 80 -15.02 -22.95 27.82
N GLY A 81 -14.93 -24.20 27.37
CA GLY A 81 -15.93 -25.24 27.54
C GLY A 81 -16.92 -25.38 26.39
N ASP A 82 -16.81 -24.63 25.29
CA ASP A 82 -17.74 -24.75 24.16
C ASP A 82 -17.61 -26.09 23.44
N VAL A 83 -16.39 -26.61 23.34
CA VAL A 83 -16.08 -27.91 22.73
C VAL A 83 -16.11 -29.01 23.80
N ASP A 84 -17.29 -29.54 24.08
CA ASP A 84 -17.56 -30.54 25.13
C ASP A 84 -17.94 -31.94 24.62
N THR A 85 -17.97 -32.15 23.31
CA THR A 85 -18.30 -33.45 22.69
C THR A 85 -17.38 -33.75 21.52
N LEU A 86 -17.25 -35.03 21.16
CA LEU A 86 -16.48 -35.44 19.98
C LEU A 86 -16.99 -34.76 18.70
N ALA A 87 -18.31 -34.65 18.52
CA ALA A 87 -18.90 -33.99 17.36
C ALA A 87 -18.52 -32.51 17.30
N LYS A 88 -18.54 -31.80 18.43
CA LYS A 88 -18.10 -30.39 18.49
C LYS A 88 -16.59 -30.27 18.25
N LEU A 89 -15.78 -31.22 18.73
CA LEU A 89 -14.34 -31.24 18.47
C LEU A 89 -14.07 -31.37 16.97
N MET A 90 -14.70 -32.35 16.31
CA MET A 90 -14.55 -32.58 14.87
C MET A 90 -15.03 -31.39 14.03
N LYS A 91 -16.12 -30.73 14.45
CA LYS A 91 -16.61 -29.51 13.79
C LYS A 91 -15.64 -28.34 13.96
N TRP A 92 -15.22 -28.08 15.19
CA TRP A 92 -14.29 -26.99 15.50
C TRP A 92 -12.94 -27.19 14.79
N SER A 93 -12.39 -28.41 14.81
CA SER A 93 -11.13 -28.73 14.14
C SER A 93 -11.24 -28.59 12.62
N ALA A 94 -12.39 -28.96 12.03
CA ALA A 94 -12.68 -28.77 10.61
C ALA A 94 -12.77 -27.29 10.23
N GLU A 95 -13.38 -26.45 11.07
CA GLU A 95 -13.45 -25.00 10.90
C GLU A 95 -12.05 -24.35 10.97
N GLN A 96 -11.13 -24.89 11.77
CA GLN A 96 -9.76 -24.37 11.84
C GLN A 96 -8.95 -24.56 10.54
N ILE A 97 -9.20 -25.64 9.79
CA ILE A 97 -8.37 -26.03 8.62
C ILE A 97 -9.09 -25.86 7.27
N THR A 98 -10.34 -25.40 7.26
CA THR A 98 -11.09 -25.25 6.02
C THR A 98 -10.53 -24.13 5.12
N PRO A 99 -10.30 -24.39 3.81
CA PRO A 99 -9.88 -23.35 2.86
C PRO A 99 -10.91 -22.23 2.68
N THR A 100 -12.19 -22.50 2.92
CA THR A 100 -13.26 -21.48 2.87
C THR A 100 -13.04 -20.34 3.85
N GLY A 101 -12.21 -20.56 4.89
CA GLY A 101 -11.74 -19.55 5.81
C GLY A 101 -11.01 -18.38 5.15
N LEU A 102 -10.47 -18.57 3.94
CA LEU A 102 -9.87 -17.48 3.15
C LEU A 102 -10.89 -16.46 2.65
N VAL A 103 -12.15 -16.86 2.50
CA VAL A 103 -13.24 -15.97 2.07
C VAL A 103 -13.96 -15.41 3.28
N LYS A 104 -14.39 -16.31 4.18
CA LYS A 104 -15.13 -15.97 5.39
C LYS A 104 -14.64 -16.85 6.54
N SER A 105 -14.18 -16.21 7.61
CA SER A 105 -13.74 -16.90 8.81
C SER A 105 -14.95 -17.55 9.51
N PRO A 106 -14.84 -18.81 9.95
CA PRO A 106 -15.88 -19.46 10.77
C PRO A 106 -16.14 -18.72 12.09
N ASP A 107 -15.08 -18.17 12.70
CA ASP A 107 -15.17 -17.23 13.81
C ASP A 107 -14.89 -15.80 13.28
N PRO A 108 -15.85 -14.85 13.38
CA PRO A 108 -15.63 -13.49 12.91
C PRO A 108 -14.53 -12.75 13.69
N LYS A 109 -14.18 -13.20 14.91
CA LYS A 109 -13.14 -12.58 15.74
C LYS A 109 -11.75 -13.09 15.43
N GLN A 110 -11.61 -14.25 14.77
CA GLN A 110 -10.33 -14.86 14.50
C GLN A 110 -10.30 -15.60 13.16
N MET A 111 -9.28 -15.30 12.35
CA MET A 111 -8.98 -16.11 11.18
C MET A 111 -8.69 -17.56 11.59
N ASN A 112 -9.18 -18.51 10.80
CA ASN A 112 -8.85 -19.91 11.01
C ASN A 112 -7.36 -20.19 10.70
N LEU A 113 -6.85 -21.34 11.14
CA LEU A 113 -5.43 -21.68 10.98
C LEU A 113 -5.01 -21.76 9.52
N PHE A 114 -5.86 -22.26 8.63
CA PHE A 114 -5.56 -22.32 7.19
C PHE A 114 -5.36 -20.91 6.61
N ALA A 115 -6.31 -19.99 6.84
CA ALA A 115 -6.20 -18.62 6.36
C ALA A 115 -4.99 -17.91 7.00
N LYS A 116 -4.76 -18.10 8.30
CA LYS A 116 -3.57 -17.57 9.00
C LYS A 116 -2.27 -18.02 8.34
N ALA A 117 -2.12 -19.32 8.08
CA ALA A 117 -0.92 -19.88 7.47
C ALA A 117 -0.72 -19.38 6.03
N MET A 118 -1.77 -19.36 5.22
CA MET A 118 -1.71 -18.88 3.84
C MET A 118 -1.36 -17.39 3.76
N TRP A 119 -1.98 -16.55 4.60
CA TRP A 119 -1.67 -15.13 4.68
C TRP A 119 -0.25 -14.87 5.17
N SER A 120 0.28 -15.71 6.08
CA SER A 120 1.69 -15.64 6.50
C SER A 120 2.65 -15.82 5.33
N VAL A 121 2.44 -16.85 4.50
CA VAL A 121 3.24 -17.08 3.29
C VAL A 121 3.11 -15.90 2.32
N ARG A 122 1.89 -15.40 2.11
CA ARG A 122 1.65 -14.25 1.24
C ARG A 122 2.35 -12.98 1.72
N TYR A 123 2.29 -12.66 3.01
CA TYR A 123 2.97 -11.50 3.58
C TYR A 123 4.49 -11.58 3.40
N ASN A 124 5.08 -12.75 3.67
CA ASN A 124 6.50 -13.03 3.40
C ASN A 124 6.86 -12.76 1.93
N ASN A 125 6.04 -13.25 1.01
CA ASN A 125 6.27 -13.10 -0.42
C ASN A 125 6.14 -11.65 -0.88
N VAL A 126 5.08 -10.93 -0.50
CA VAL A 126 4.87 -9.53 -0.92
C VAL A 126 5.96 -8.62 -0.38
N LEU A 127 6.38 -8.82 0.87
CA LEU A 127 7.33 -7.94 1.56
C LEU A 127 8.80 -8.26 1.31
N SER A 128 9.08 -9.31 0.53
CA SER A 128 10.44 -9.64 0.06
C SER A 128 11.06 -8.55 -0.83
N GLY A 129 10.28 -7.62 -1.39
CA GLY A 129 10.82 -6.55 -2.24
C GLY A 129 11.43 -5.37 -1.47
N LEU A 130 11.19 -4.15 -1.97
CA LEU A 130 11.70 -2.90 -1.39
C LEU A 130 10.93 -2.41 -0.16
N SER A 131 10.06 -3.22 0.41
CA SER A 131 9.18 -2.81 1.51
C SER A 131 9.95 -2.35 2.74
N ALA A 132 11.01 -3.06 3.12
CA ALA A 132 11.89 -2.66 4.20
C ALA A 132 12.60 -1.32 3.91
N VAL A 133 13.08 -1.12 2.67
CA VAL A 133 13.75 0.12 2.26
C VAL A 133 12.78 1.31 2.30
N ARG A 134 11.57 1.14 1.77
CA ARG A 134 10.52 2.17 1.80
C ARG A 134 10.11 2.52 3.24
N ALA A 135 9.97 1.52 4.10
CA ALA A 135 9.70 1.74 5.53
C ALA A 135 10.85 2.49 6.21
N THR A 136 12.11 2.18 5.89
CA THR A 136 13.27 2.93 6.39
C THR A 136 13.25 4.39 5.94
N VAL A 137 12.95 4.66 4.67
CA VAL A 137 12.81 6.04 4.15
C VAL A 137 11.68 6.77 4.88
N GLY A 138 10.51 6.13 5.05
CA GLY A 138 9.37 6.71 5.76
C GLY A 138 9.68 7.02 7.23
N ASN A 139 10.24 6.06 7.98
CA ASN A 139 10.57 6.25 9.40
C ASN A 139 11.69 7.30 9.57
N THR A 140 12.74 7.24 8.74
CA THR A 140 13.89 8.16 8.85
C THR A 140 13.48 9.59 8.48
N SER A 141 12.68 9.77 7.42
CA SER A 141 12.18 11.10 7.06
C SER A 141 11.30 11.70 8.16
N GLN A 142 10.45 10.89 8.81
CA GLN A 142 9.68 11.36 9.97
C GLN A 142 10.56 11.76 11.15
N LEU A 143 11.64 11.03 11.45
CA LEU A 143 12.60 11.39 12.50
C LEU A 143 13.33 12.72 12.20
N ILE A 144 13.52 13.07 10.93
CA ILE A 144 14.13 14.34 10.50
C ILE A 144 13.12 15.48 10.55
N ILE A 145 11.90 15.27 10.01
CA ILE A 145 10.87 16.30 9.87
C ILE A 145 10.29 16.68 11.23
N ARG A 146 10.14 15.72 12.14
CA ARG A 146 9.47 15.92 13.42
C ARG A 146 10.11 17.02 14.29
N PRO A 147 11.44 17.04 14.54
CA PRO A 147 12.09 18.15 15.23
C PRO A 147 11.90 19.49 14.53
N MET A 148 11.95 19.53 13.19
CA MET A 148 11.74 20.75 12.43
C MET A 148 10.34 21.30 12.63
N THR A 149 9.32 20.43 12.57
CA THR A 149 7.92 20.82 12.83
C THR A 149 7.74 21.28 14.27
N ALA A 150 8.29 20.57 15.27
CA ALA A 150 8.21 21.01 16.66
C ALA A 150 8.85 22.40 16.89
N ILE A 151 10.00 22.67 16.28
CA ILE A 151 10.65 24.01 16.33
C ILE A 151 9.75 25.07 15.69
N LEU A 152 9.19 24.81 14.50
CA LEU A 152 8.28 25.72 13.82
C LEU A 152 7.04 26.03 14.67
N GLY A 153 6.44 24.99 15.27
CA GLY A 153 5.26 25.17 16.11
C GLY A 153 5.54 25.95 17.39
N HIS A 154 6.65 25.63 18.09
CA HIS A 154 7.06 26.40 19.27
C HIS A 154 7.35 27.86 18.92
N GLY A 155 7.93 28.12 17.75
CA GLY A 155 8.12 29.47 17.22
C GLY A 155 6.79 30.21 17.00
N LEU A 156 5.80 29.57 16.39
CA LEU A 156 4.47 30.15 16.17
C LEU A 156 3.68 30.39 17.46
N THR A 157 3.89 29.57 18.49
CA THR A 157 3.25 29.76 19.80
C THR A 157 4.05 30.68 20.73
N GLY A 158 5.19 31.22 20.29
CA GLY A 158 6.05 32.07 21.11
C GLY A 158 6.80 31.35 22.25
N ASN A 159 6.88 30.02 22.22
CA ASN A 159 7.48 29.20 23.28
C ASN A 159 9.00 29.01 23.05
N ILE A 160 9.79 30.03 23.40
CA ILE A 160 11.26 30.03 23.22
C ILE A 160 11.92 28.90 24.02
N ASP A 161 11.45 28.61 25.23
CA ASP A 161 11.97 27.51 26.04
C ASP A 161 11.65 26.15 25.42
N GLY A 162 10.48 26.00 24.80
CA GLY A 162 10.11 24.86 23.96
C GLY A 162 11.07 24.64 22.79
N ILE A 163 11.54 25.72 22.14
CA ILE A 163 12.57 25.63 21.08
C ILE A 163 13.90 25.12 21.66
N ARG A 164 14.38 25.73 22.76
CA ARG A 164 15.63 25.32 23.41
C ARG A 164 15.59 23.85 23.85
N ARG A 165 14.48 23.44 24.46
CA ARG A 165 14.18 22.05 24.84
C ARG A 165 14.22 21.12 23.63
N THR A 166 13.50 21.46 22.56
CA THR A 166 13.44 20.65 21.33
C THR A 166 14.81 20.49 20.68
N LEU A 167 15.60 21.57 20.63
CA LEU A 167 16.98 21.52 20.14
C LEU A 167 17.83 20.58 21.02
N TYR A 168 17.71 20.70 22.34
CA TYR A 168 18.44 19.85 23.30
C TYR A 168 18.10 18.36 23.14
N TYR A 169 16.81 18.00 23.07
CA TYR A 169 16.36 16.60 22.94
C TYR A 169 16.89 15.92 21.67
N ASN A 170 17.09 16.71 20.62
CA ASN A 170 17.58 16.27 19.33
C ASN A 170 19.10 16.48 19.14
N THR A 171 19.85 16.76 20.22
CA THR A 171 21.32 16.75 20.16
C THR A 171 21.89 15.34 20.04
N ALA A 172 23.20 15.23 19.83
CA ALA A 172 23.92 13.96 19.73
C ALA A 172 23.35 13.00 18.65
N LEU A 173 22.89 13.54 17.52
CA LEU A 173 22.31 12.78 16.40
C LEU A 173 23.25 11.69 15.89
N PHE A 174 24.55 11.97 15.76
CA PHE A 174 25.51 10.98 15.27
C PHE A 174 25.61 9.75 16.19
N GLU A 175 25.74 9.97 17.50
CA GLU A 175 25.83 8.88 18.47
C GLU A 175 24.50 8.12 18.61
N THR A 176 23.38 8.85 18.59
CA THR A 176 22.03 8.27 18.61
C THR A 176 21.80 7.39 17.39
N ASN A 177 22.15 7.87 16.20
CA ASN A 177 22.04 7.11 14.95
C ASN A 177 22.96 5.89 14.96
N ARG A 178 24.21 6.03 15.43
CA ARG A 178 25.15 4.90 15.54
C ARG A 178 24.60 3.79 16.44
N ARG A 179 24.06 4.14 17.62
CA ARG A 179 23.44 3.18 18.54
C ARG A 179 22.17 2.57 17.95
N ALA A 180 21.30 3.40 17.39
CA ALA A 180 20.07 2.94 16.74
C ALA A 180 20.35 1.98 15.57
N LEU A 181 21.39 2.22 14.76
CA LEU A 181 21.82 1.30 13.69
C LEU A 181 22.30 -0.03 14.26
N ASN A 182 23.14 0.00 15.31
CA ASN A 182 23.66 -1.21 15.96
C ASN A 182 22.54 -2.04 16.59
N ASP A 183 21.62 -1.40 17.32
CA ASP A 183 20.48 -2.04 17.96
C ASP A 183 19.50 -2.59 16.93
N ALA A 184 19.20 -1.83 15.88
CA ALA A 184 18.34 -2.27 14.78
C ALA A 184 18.91 -3.49 14.05
N PHE A 185 20.21 -3.49 13.74
CA PHE A 185 20.87 -4.63 13.11
C PHE A 185 20.88 -5.85 14.03
N SER A 186 21.17 -5.64 15.32
CA SER A 186 21.18 -6.71 16.32
C SER A 186 19.79 -7.32 16.52
N MET A 187 18.75 -6.50 16.65
CA MET A 187 17.36 -6.93 16.76
C MET A 187 16.91 -7.65 15.48
N MET A 188 17.23 -7.12 14.30
CA MET A 188 16.94 -7.76 13.02
C MET A 188 17.58 -9.15 12.94
N LYS A 189 18.86 -9.29 13.33
CA LYS A 189 19.56 -10.58 13.34
C LYS A 189 18.92 -11.56 14.33
N LYS A 190 18.59 -11.12 15.54
CA LYS A 190 17.90 -11.93 16.56
C LYS A 190 16.53 -12.40 16.05
N ALA A 191 15.71 -11.50 15.52
CA ALA A 191 14.41 -11.83 14.91
C ALA A 191 14.57 -12.74 13.68
N HIS A 192 15.63 -12.58 12.89
CA HIS A 192 15.90 -13.49 11.77
C HIS A 192 16.20 -14.91 12.23
N GLN A 193 16.87 -15.06 13.37
CA GLN A 193 17.26 -16.35 13.92
C GLN A 193 16.13 -17.04 14.68
N ASP A 194 15.32 -16.29 15.43
CA ASP A 194 14.26 -16.79 16.30
C ASP A 194 12.85 -16.41 15.78
N PRO A 195 12.04 -17.40 15.33
CA PRO A 195 10.65 -17.18 14.94
C PRO A 195 9.73 -16.60 16.02
N ASP A 196 9.93 -16.94 17.28
CA ASP A 196 9.03 -16.51 18.35
C ASP A 196 9.32 -15.08 18.77
N LEU A 197 10.61 -14.72 18.87
CA LEU A 197 11.03 -13.33 19.03
C LEU A 197 10.58 -12.49 17.84
N PHE A 198 10.65 -13.02 16.61
CA PHE A 198 10.11 -12.34 15.44
C PHE A 198 8.61 -12.06 15.58
N VAL A 199 7.79 -13.05 15.96
CA VAL A 199 6.34 -12.81 16.15
C VAL A 199 6.06 -11.77 17.24
N LYS A 200 6.89 -11.71 18.29
CA LYS A 200 6.78 -10.72 19.37
C LYS A 200 7.24 -9.31 18.95
N SER A 201 8.28 -9.22 18.12
CA SER A 201 8.82 -7.94 17.64
C SER A 201 8.04 -7.35 16.47
N PHE A 202 7.23 -8.17 15.80
CA PHE A 202 6.50 -7.75 14.60
C PHE A 202 5.15 -7.07 14.87
N ARG A 203 4.73 -6.23 13.90
CA ARG A 203 3.47 -5.50 13.91
C ARG A 203 2.26 -6.44 14.05
N LYS A 204 1.23 -5.98 14.77
CA LYS A 204 0.03 -6.79 15.07
C LYS A 204 -0.74 -7.24 13.84
N ASP A 205 -0.59 -6.56 12.71
CA ASP A 205 -1.21 -6.90 11.42
C ASP A 205 -0.81 -8.30 10.90
N PHE A 206 0.29 -8.83 11.44
CA PHE A 206 0.95 -10.04 10.95
C PHE A 206 1.05 -11.14 12.01
N ILE A 207 0.52 -10.90 13.22
CA ILE A 207 0.74 -11.83 14.32
C ILE A 207 -0.03 -13.13 14.07
N PHE A 208 0.73 -14.15 13.68
CA PHE A 208 0.33 -15.55 13.69
C PHE A 208 1.00 -16.22 14.90
N GLN A 209 0.57 -15.85 16.11
CA GLN A 209 1.03 -16.52 17.33
C GLN A 209 0.86 -18.04 17.19
N GLU A 210 1.85 -18.79 17.69
CA GLU A 210 1.65 -20.20 18.02
C GLU A 210 0.55 -20.29 19.07
N SER A 211 -0.67 -20.42 18.56
CA SER A 211 -1.84 -20.63 19.38
C SER A 211 -1.81 -22.06 19.89
N LYS A 212 -2.27 -22.27 21.13
CA LYS A 212 -2.63 -23.60 21.67
C LYS A 212 -3.51 -24.40 20.69
N THR A 213 -4.21 -23.72 19.79
CA THR A 213 -4.93 -24.30 18.65
C THR A 213 -4.04 -25.21 17.78
N TRP A 214 -2.79 -24.84 17.46
CA TRP A 214 -1.90 -25.68 16.64
C TRP A 214 -1.50 -26.99 17.33
N SER A 215 -1.26 -26.97 18.65
CA SER A 215 -0.97 -28.21 19.39
C SER A 215 -2.18 -29.14 19.41
N ILE A 216 -3.39 -28.58 19.61
CA ILE A 216 -4.63 -29.34 19.54
C ILE A 216 -4.81 -29.96 18.14
N MET A 217 -4.54 -29.20 17.08
CA MET A 217 -4.70 -29.68 15.71
C MET A 217 -3.68 -30.76 15.33
N LYS A 218 -2.45 -30.72 15.85
CA LYS A 218 -1.48 -31.82 15.71
C LYS A 218 -1.98 -33.11 16.35
N ASP A 219 -2.58 -33.01 17.54
CA ASP A 219 -3.20 -34.18 18.19
C ASP A 219 -4.42 -34.70 17.41
N MET A 220 -5.15 -33.81 16.72
CA MET A 220 -6.25 -34.19 15.81
C MET A 220 -5.79 -34.95 14.56
N GLU A 221 -4.51 -34.91 14.17
CA GLU A 221 -4.01 -35.66 13.01
C GLU A 221 -4.26 -37.17 13.19
N LYS A 222 -3.96 -37.69 14.40
CA LYS A 222 -4.20 -39.10 14.75
C LYS A 222 -5.68 -39.46 14.68
N VAL A 223 -6.54 -38.55 15.17
CA VAL A 223 -8.00 -38.73 15.17
C VAL A 223 -8.54 -38.82 13.74
N TYR A 224 -8.04 -37.98 12.81
CA TYR A 224 -8.44 -38.01 11.40
C TYR A 224 -7.90 -39.22 10.65
N LEU A 225 -6.68 -39.66 10.96
CA LEU A 225 -6.09 -40.86 10.39
C LEU A 225 -6.90 -42.11 10.78
N GLU A 226 -7.26 -42.24 12.06
CA GLU A 226 -8.09 -43.33 12.57
C GLU A 226 -9.52 -43.31 12.00
N ASP A 227 -10.09 -42.13 11.73
CA ASP A 227 -11.42 -41.98 11.09
C ASP A 227 -11.39 -42.16 9.56
N GLY A 228 -10.22 -42.36 8.95
CA GLY A 228 -10.09 -42.41 7.49
C GLY A 228 -10.48 -41.09 6.78
N ASN A 229 -10.46 -39.96 7.49
CA ASN A 229 -10.87 -38.67 6.95
C ASN A 229 -9.73 -37.99 6.17
N TRP A 230 -9.41 -38.55 5.00
CA TRP A 230 -8.31 -38.09 4.14
C TRP A 230 -8.44 -36.63 3.73
N GLY A 231 -9.66 -36.13 3.50
CA GLY A 231 -9.88 -34.72 3.15
C GLY A 231 -9.44 -33.76 4.25
N ARG A 232 -9.82 -34.04 5.51
CA ARG A 232 -9.39 -33.22 6.66
C ARG A 232 -7.92 -33.40 6.98
N LEU A 233 -7.39 -34.61 6.82
CA LEU A 233 -5.96 -34.86 6.98
C LEU A 233 -5.12 -34.06 5.98
N THR A 234 -5.50 -34.04 4.70
CA THR A 234 -4.81 -33.24 3.67
C THR A 234 -4.90 -31.74 3.94
N GLN A 235 -6.08 -31.26 4.37
CA GLN A 235 -6.26 -29.84 4.75
C GLN A 235 -5.34 -29.45 5.93
N LEU A 236 -5.28 -30.30 6.96
CA LEU A 236 -4.42 -30.07 8.12
C LEU A 236 -2.94 -30.05 7.72
N ARG A 237 -2.47 -31.07 6.99
CA ARG A 237 -1.07 -31.15 6.51
C ARG A 237 -0.71 -29.98 5.60
N THR A 238 -1.64 -29.52 4.76
CA THR A 238 -1.44 -28.34 3.93
C THR A 238 -1.32 -27.08 4.79
N ALA A 239 -2.17 -26.91 5.80
CA ALA A 239 -2.08 -25.79 6.73
C ALA A 239 -0.74 -25.80 7.51
N GLU A 240 -0.27 -26.97 7.95
CA GLU A 240 1.03 -27.13 8.61
C GLU A 240 2.22 -26.84 7.69
N MET A 241 2.16 -27.30 6.44
CA MET A 241 3.15 -26.98 5.42
C MET A 241 3.23 -25.46 5.20
N LEU A 242 2.08 -24.80 5.01
CA LEU A 242 2.00 -23.35 4.84
C LEU A 242 2.52 -22.62 6.08
N GLN A 243 2.20 -23.10 7.29
CA GLN A 243 2.72 -22.52 8.53
C GLN A 243 4.25 -22.64 8.59
N SER A 244 4.79 -23.80 8.21
CA SER A 244 6.22 -24.06 8.17
C SER A 244 6.94 -23.19 7.14
N MET A 245 6.34 -22.99 5.97
CA MET A 245 6.81 -22.02 4.97
C MET A 245 6.79 -20.58 5.52
N GLY A 246 5.73 -20.19 6.24
CA GLY A 246 5.62 -18.88 6.88
C GLY A 246 6.72 -18.62 7.92
N LYS A 247 7.14 -19.66 8.64
CA LYS A 247 8.21 -19.57 9.65
C LYS A 247 9.63 -19.70 9.08
N ASN A 248 9.77 -20.18 7.85
CA ASN A 248 11.08 -20.42 7.24
C ASN A 248 11.90 -19.12 7.12
N LYS A 249 13.17 -19.17 7.54
CA LYS A 249 14.08 -18.01 7.57
C LYS A 249 14.30 -17.38 6.20
N ALA A 250 14.46 -18.19 5.15
CA ALA A 250 14.69 -17.71 3.80
C ALA A 250 13.44 -17.02 3.23
N LEU A 251 12.25 -17.58 3.49
CA LEU A 251 11.00 -17.01 2.97
C LEU A 251 10.58 -15.74 3.73
N ARG A 252 10.86 -15.66 5.03
CA ARG A 252 10.46 -14.51 5.86
C ARG A 252 11.40 -13.32 5.84
N TYR A 253 12.48 -13.33 5.05
CA TYR A 253 13.51 -12.28 5.13
C TYR A 253 12.95 -10.86 4.93
N GLY A 254 11.97 -10.69 4.03
CA GLY A 254 11.36 -9.39 3.75
C GLY A 254 10.62 -8.83 4.97
N MET A 255 9.96 -9.71 5.70
CA MET A 255 9.37 -9.36 6.98
C MET A 255 10.45 -9.07 8.02
N THR A 256 11.47 -9.92 8.17
CA THR A 256 12.59 -9.64 9.08
C THR A 256 13.20 -8.24 8.83
N GLY A 257 13.33 -7.83 7.56
CA GLY A 257 13.85 -6.51 7.18
C GLY A 257 13.02 -5.35 7.72
N LEU A 258 11.72 -5.52 7.95
CA LEU A 258 10.85 -4.49 8.54
C LEU A 258 11.04 -4.31 10.04
N VAL A 259 11.69 -5.26 10.73
CA VAL A 259 12.08 -5.07 12.14
C VAL A 259 13.15 -3.98 12.27
N PHE A 260 14.02 -3.84 11.26
CA PHE A 260 15.10 -2.86 11.28
C PHE A 260 14.60 -1.40 11.41
N PRO A 261 13.74 -0.87 10.52
CA PRO A 261 13.29 0.52 10.61
C PRO A 261 12.47 0.80 11.88
N ASP A 262 11.75 -0.20 12.40
CA ASP A 262 10.98 -0.08 13.63
C ASP A 262 11.89 -0.05 14.87
N ALA A 263 12.87 -0.94 14.94
CA ALA A 263 13.87 -0.96 16.02
C ALA A 263 14.75 0.30 15.98
N PHE A 264 15.13 0.77 14.78
CA PHE A 264 15.89 2.00 14.60
C PHE A 264 15.11 3.21 15.14
N ALA A 265 13.84 3.36 14.75
CA ALA A 265 12.97 4.42 15.26
C ALA A 265 12.74 4.28 16.77
N GLY A 266 12.59 3.05 17.27
CA GLY A 266 12.50 2.71 18.68
C GLY A 266 13.67 3.23 19.51
N THR A 267 14.89 2.83 19.16
CA THR A 267 16.12 3.28 19.85
C THR A 267 16.33 4.78 19.72
N HIS A 268 16.09 5.36 18.54
CA HIS A 268 16.22 6.81 18.34
C HIS A 268 15.27 7.60 19.25
N LEU A 269 14.00 7.19 19.31
CA LEU A 269 13.01 7.83 20.17
C LEU A 269 13.23 7.53 21.66
N ALA A 270 13.83 6.39 22.00
CA ALA A 270 14.21 6.09 23.38
C ALA A 270 15.26 7.08 23.91
N HIS A 271 16.27 7.40 23.08
CA HIS A 271 17.24 8.46 23.42
C HIS A 271 16.58 9.84 23.53
N TYR A 272 15.72 10.19 22.57
CA TYR A 272 14.95 11.43 22.62
C TYR A 272 14.14 11.53 23.93
N LEU A 273 13.33 10.52 24.25
CA LEU A 273 12.47 10.53 25.43
C LEU A 273 13.27 10.48 26.73
N SER A 274 14.40 9.77 26.75
CA SER A 274 15.31 9.75 27.90
C SER A 274 15.90 11.14 28.18
N ARG A 275 16.21 11.92 27.13
CA ARG A 275 16.65 13.32 27.28
C ARG A 275 15.53 14.25 27.71
N VAL A 276 14.30 14.03 27.22
CA VAL A 276 13.11 14.77 27.68
C VAL A 276 12.95 14.59 29.19
N ARG A 277 12.97 13.33 29.67
CA ARG A 277 12.86 13.02 31.10
C ARG A 277 14.04 13.58 31.89
N ALA A 278 15.27 13.33 31.43
CA ALA A 278 16.48 13.77 32.13
C ALA A 278 16.62 15.30 32.23
N TYR A 279 16.21 16.03 31.20
CA TYR A 279 16.26 17.50 31.21
C TYR A 279 15.31 18.08 32.24
N ASP A 280 14.09 17.54 32.32
CA ASP A 280 13.07 18.02 33.27
C ASP A 280 13.43 17.63 34.71
N ASP A 281 13.87 16.39 34.93
CA ASP A 281 14.30 15.93 36.26
C ASP A 281 15.43 16.80 36.81
N VAL A 282 16.48 17.06 36.01
CA VAL A 282 17.62 17.87 36.49
C VAL A 282 17.26 19.34 36.66
N ILE A 283 16.42 19.90 35.80
CA ILE A 283 16.02 21.31 35.96
C ILE A 283 15.04 21.47 37.14
N SER A 284 14.17 20.50 37.37
CA SER A 284 13.30 20.48 38.55
C SER A 284 14.10 20.30 39.86
N GLU A 285 15.17 19.51 39.84
CA GLU A 285 16.01 19.23 41.01
C GLU A 285 17.02 20.35 41.31
N PHE A 286 17.67 20.90 40.29
CA PHE A 286 18.79 21.85 40.47
C PHE A 286 18.46 23.29 40.06
N GLY A 287 17.37 23.54 39.35
CA GLY A 287 16.99 24.88 38.85
C GLY A 287 17.84 25.39 37.67
N TYR A 288 18.88 24.67 37.27
CA TYR A 288 19.75 25.02 36.13
C TYR A 288 20.32 23.78 35.44
N PHE A 289 20.83 23.96 34.22
CA PHE A 289 21.39 22.89 33.42
C PHE A 289 22.73 22.39 33.98
N LYS A 290 22.79 21.13 34.42
CA LYS A 290 24.04 20.47 34.87
C LYS A 290 24.35 19.24 34.02
N LYS A 291 25.35 19.35 33.15
CA LYS A 291 25.70 18.33 32.14
C LYS A 291 25.89 16.92 32.70
N ASP A 292 26.62 16.79 33.82
CA ASP A 292 26.92 15.48 34.42
C ASP A 292 25.69 14.82 35.04
N ALA A 293 24.79 15.63 35.63
CA ALA A 293 23.53 15.14 36.21
C ALA A 293 22.60 14.65 35.09
N ILE A 294 22.48 15.42 34.00
CA ILE A 294 21.59 15.07 32.88
C ILE A 294 22.07 13.82 32.16
N THR A 295 23.38 13.67 31.97
CA THR A 295 23.94 12.47 31.32
C THR A 295 23.65 11.21 32.15
N LYS A 296 23.77 11.30 33.48
CA LYS A 296 23.42 10.18 34.39
C LYS A 296 21.92 9.87 34.38
N ALA A 297 21.08 10.91 34.44
CA ALA A 297 19.63 10.75 34.38
C ALA A 297 19.17 10.15 33.04
N GLU A 298 19.75 10.58 31.92
CA GLU A 298 19.47 10.03 30.57
C GLU A 298 19.77 8.52 30.54
N MET A 299 20.93 8.10 31.05
CA MET A 299 21.32 6.69 31.09
C MET A 299 20.38 5.85 31.97
N ASN A 300 19.94 6.40 33.10
CA ASN A 300 19.02 5.71 34.00
C ASN A 300 17.64 5.53 33.36
N HIS A 301 17.08 6.59 32.76
CA HIS A 301 15.82 6.52 32.03
C HIS A 301 15.89 5.52 30.88
N TYR A 302 16.95 5.57 30.07
CA TYR A 302 17.11 4.69 28.91
C TYR A 302 17.09 3.20 29.29
N LYS A 303 17.75 2.81 30.39
CA LYS A 303 17.79 1.41 30.85
C LYS A 303 16.41 0.84 31.18
N THR A 304 15.43 1.68 31.52
CA THR A 304 14.07 1.24 31.86
C THR A 304 13.15 1.11 30.64
N MET A 305 13.59 1.58 29.46
CA MET A 305 12.77 1.65 28.25
C MET A 305 12.58 0.31 27.55
N PHE A 306 13.56 -0.60 27.69
CA PHE A 306 13.61 -1.88 26.99
C PHE A 306 13.57 -3.07 27.96
N ASP A 307 13.04 -4.20 27.51
CA ASP A 307 13.16 -5.48 28.20
C ASP A 307 14.48 -6.20 27.88
N GLU A 308 14.70 -7.36 28.49
CA GLU A 308 15.90 -8.19 28.28
C GLU A 308 16.10 -8.64 26.82
N ASN A 309 15.01 -8.69 26.04
CA ASN A 309 15.05 -9.05 24.63
C ASN A 309 15.33 -7.84 23.72
N GLY A 310 15.35 -6.62 24.28
CA GLY A 310 15.49 -5.37 23.55
C GLY A 310 14.17 -4.85 22.96
N LEU A 311 13.02 -5.36 23.41
CA LEU A 311 11.71 -4.87 23.02
C LEU A 311 11.28 -3.71 23.91
N ILE A 312 10.52 -2.78 23.35
CA ILE A 312 10.03 -1.59 24.07
C ILE A 312 9.06 -2.02 25.18
N LYS A 313 9.42 -1.71 26.42
CA LYS A 313 8.60 -1.90 27.63
C LYS A 313 7.85 -0.63 28.03
N ASP A 314 8.47 0.54 27.84
CA ASP A 314 7.88 1.83 28.21
C ASP A 314 6.64 2.16 27.36
N LYS A 315 5.53 2.48 28.04
CA LYS A 315 4.23 2.74 27.38
C LYS A 315 4.26 4.02 26.53
N THR A 316 4.92 5.07 27.00
CA THR A 316 5.02 6.35 26.29
C THR A 316 5.88 6.20 25.04
N LEU A 317 7.02 5.52 25.17
CA LEU A 317 7.88 5.19 24.04
C LEU A 317 7.12 4.34 23.01
N LYS A 318 6.35 3.33 23.45
CA LYS A 318 5.55 2.49 22.56
C LYS A 318 4.48 3.28 21.79
N ALA A 319 3.83 4.25 22.44
CA ALA A 319 2.88 5.15 21.80
C ALA A 319 3.53 6.02 20.71
N ILE A 320 4.63 6.69 21.05
CA ILE A 320 5.34 7.62 20.15
C ILE A 320 5.97 6.87 18.96
N THR A 321 6.57 5.70 19.21
CA THR A 321 7.15 4.84 18.16
C THR A 321 6.08 4.20 17.28
N GLY A 322 4.92 3.89 17.85
CA GLY A 322 3.76 3.39 17.11
C GLY A 322 3.28 4.35 16.02
N GLU A 323 3.36 5.68 16.25
CA GLU A 323 3.01 6.68 15.24
C GLU A 323 4.00 6.66 14.06
N ILE A 324 5.31 6.60 14.35
CA ILE A 324 6.35 6.61 13.31
C ILE A 324 6.32 5.32 12.49
N SER A 325 6.22 4.18 13.17
CA SER A 325 6.12 2.84 12.54
C SER A 325 4.75 2.54 11.92
N LEU A 326 3.79 3.48 12.02
CA LEU A 326 2.43 3.35 11.50
C LEU A 326 1.68 2.13 12.06
N ASN A 327 1.88 1.81 13.34
CA ASN A 327 1.36 0.61 14.01
C ASN A 327 0.50 0.92 15.25
N ILE A 328 -0.14 2.11 15.29
CA ILE A 328 -1.14 2.45 16.31
C ILE A 328 -2.41 1.60 16.10
N ASP A 329 -2.99 1.13 17.21
CA ASP A 329 -4.31 0.51 17.30
C ASP A 329 -5.32 1.60 17.72
N ASP A 330 -6.16 2.05 16.79
CA ASP A 330 -7.24 3.01 17.03
C ASP A 330 -8.61 2.43 16.60
N GLY A 331 -9.70 3.18 16.83
CA GLY A 331 -11.06 2.69 16.55
C GLY A 331 -11.29 2.29 15.08
N LEU A 332 -10.75 3.06 14.13
CA LEU A 332 -10.88 2.75 12.70
C LEU A 332 -10.03 1.54 12.33
N SER A 333 -8.78 1.49 12.82
CA SER A 333 -7.88 0.39 12.53
C SER A 333 -8.38 -0.94 13.14
N LYS A 334 -9.00 -0.88 14.33
CA LYS A 334 -9.64 -2.03 14.99
C LYS A 334 -10.83 -2.53 14.17
N TRP A 335 -11.74 -1.64 13.75
CA TRP A 335 -12.88 -2.00 12.92
C TRP A 335 -12.46 -2.62 11.58
N LEU A 336 -11.48 -2.01 10.89
CA LEU A 336 -10.92 -2.55 9.64
C LEU A 336 -10.24 -3.92 9.86
N ASN A 337 -9.51 -4.08 10.98
CA ASN A 337 -8.86 -5.34 11.32
C ASN A 337 -9.89 -6.43 11.68
N GLU A 338 -10.98 -6.09 12.38
CA GLU A 338 -12.09 -7.01 12.66
C GLU A 338 -12.81 -7.41 11.36
N GLY A 339 -13.11 -6.46 10.47
CA GLY A 339 -13.72 -6.73 9.17
C GLY A 339 -12.85 -7.64 8.28
N THR A 340 -11.55 -7.36 8.18
CA THR A 340 -10.59 -8.19 7.42
C THR A 340 -10.27 -9.52 8.11
N THR A 341 -10.53 -9.65 9.42
CA THR A 341 -10.42 -10.93 10.14
C THR A 341 -11.66 -11.79 9.90
N ALA A 342 -12.86 -11.19 9.91
CA ALA A 342 -14.11 -11.87 9.61
C ALA A 342 -14.21 -12.28 8.13
N TYR A 343 -13.71 -11.43 7.23
CA TYR A 343 -13.68 -11.66 5.78
C TYR A 343 -12.25 -11.50 5.24
N PRO A 344 -11.41 -12.55 5.32
CA PRO A 344 -10.01 -12.45 4.91
C PRO A 344 -9.81 -12.08 3.44
N ILE A 345 -10.81 -12.29 2.57
CA ILE A 345 -10.78 -11.82 1.19
C ILE A 345 -10.64 -10.29 1.07
N LEU A 346 -11.10 -9.52 2.07
CA LEU A 346 -10.93 -8.07 2.08
C LEU A 346 -9.45 -7.65 2.16
N LYS A 347 -8.57 -8.54 2.64
CA LYS A 347 -7.13 -8.29 2.66
C LYS A 347 -6.49 -8.29 1.27
N ASP A 348 -7.18 -8.80 0.23
CA ASP A 348 -6.76 -8.61 -1.16
C ASP A 348 -6.79 -7.14 -1.58
N PHE A 349 -7.68 -6.37 -0.96
CA PHE A 349 -7.85 -4.93 -1.20
C PHE A 349 -7.09 -4.09 -0.17
N MET A 350 -7.05 -4.55 1.09
CA MET A 350 -6.47 -3.84 2.24
C MET A 350 -5.56 -4.77 3.04
N MET A 351 -4.36 -5.03 2.51
CA MET A 351 -3.44 -6.03 3.05
C MET A 351 -2.88 -5.67 4.44
N PHE A 352 -2.65 -4.38 4.70
CA PHE A 352 -2.14 -3.85 5.97
C PHE A 352 -3.06 -2.74 6.52
N PRO A 353 -4.23 -3.09 7.09
CA PRO A 353 -5.26 -2.12 7.44
C PRO A 353 -4.81 -1.09 8.48
N ARG A 354 -4.06 -1.48 9.53
CA ARG A 354 -3.54 -0.50 10.51
C ARG A 354 -2.51 0.43 9.88
N THR A 355 -1.55 -0.14 9.15
CA THR A 355 -0.52 0.63 8.47
C THR A 355 -1.15 1.67 7.52
N SER A 356 -2.13 1.28 6.71
CA SER A 356 -2.86 2.19 5.83
C SER A 356 -3.60 3.29 6.60
N SER A 357 -4.38 2.92 7.62
CA SER A 357 -5.15 3.88 8.42
C SER A 357 -4.23 4.90 9.10
N ASN A 358 -3.14 4.42 9.71
CA ASN A 358 -2.17 5.27 10.39
C ASN A 358 -1.43 6.17 9.40
N TRP A 359 -1.07 5.66 8.22
CA TRP A 359 -0.48 6.47 7.16
C TRP A 359 -1.43 7.59 6.75
N ILE A 360 -2.72 7.30 6.50
CA ILE A 360 -3.70 8.32 6.08
C ILE A 360 -3.83 9.39 7.16
N LYS A 361 -3.98 8.98 8.42
CA LYS A 361 -4.13 9.91 9.55
C LYS A 361 -2.89 10.78 9.75
N ASN A 362 -1.70 10.18 9.69
CA ASN A 362 -0.44 10.88 9.83
C ASN A 362 -0.19 11.81 8.62
N SER A 363 -0.41 11.35 7.40
CA SER A 363 -0.33 12.18 6.19
C SER A 363 -1.32 13.35 6.22
N ALA A 364 -2.56 13.10 6.65
CA ALA A 364 -3.57 14.14 6.82
C ALA A 364 -3.15 15.16 7.88
N SER A 365 -2.33 14.78 8.87
CA SER A 365 -1.84 15.66 9.95
C SER A 365 -1.10 16.91 9.44
N TYR A 366 -0.58 16.86 8.21
CA TYR A 366 0.12 17.95 7.53
C TYR A 366 -0.82 18.87 6.74
N THR A 367 -2.09 18.51 6.60
CA THR A 367 -3.06 19.28 5.80
C THR A 367 -3.95 20.18 6.65
N PRO A 368 -4.56 21.23 6.07
CA PRO A 368 -5.47 22.12 6.78
C PRO A 368 -6.70 21.44 7.39
N ILE A 369 -7.04 20.21 6.97
CA ILE A 369 -8.15 19.41 7.52
C ILE A 369 -8.02 19.24 9.03
N GLN A 370 -6.79 19.29 9.55
CA GLN A 370 -6.48 19.10 10.97
C GLN A 370 -6.77 20.30 11.85
N ALA A 371 -6.93 21.48 11.23
CA ALA A 371 -7.38 22.66 11.93
C ALA A 371 -8.88 22.55 12.30
N ILE A 372 -9.64 21.63 11.71
CA ILE A 372 -11.05 21.41 12.04
C ILE A 372 -11.15 20.81 13.46
N PRO A 373 -11.78 21.50 14.43
CA PRO A 373 -11.85 21.02 15.81
C PRO A 373 -12.55 19.66 15.92
N GLY A 374 -11.97 18.74 16.70
CA GLY A 374 -12.61 17.49 17.13
C GLY A 374 -12.66 16.35 16.10
N ILE A 375 -12.18 16.56 14.87
CA ILE A 375 -12.24 15.54 13.80
C ILE A 375 -11.34 14.32 14.07
N ASN A 376 -10.24 14.51 14.80
CA ASN A 376 -9.31 13.43 15.17
C ASN A 376 -8.37 13.83 16.33
N LYS A 377 -7.50 12.89 16.75
CA LYS A 377 -6.53 13.09 17.84
C LYS A 377 -5.59 14.30 17.66
N TYR A 378 -5.18 14.60 16.43
CA TYR A 378 -4.28 15.72 16.13
C TYR A 378 -5.00 17.05 16.37
N SER A 379 -6.22 17.19 15.82
CA SER A 379 -7.04 18.38 16.03
C SER A 379 -7.36 18.62 17.52
N LYS A 380 -7.70 17.55 18.26
CA LYS A 380 -7.96 17.64 19.71
C LYS A 380 -6.72 18.11 20.48
N THR A 381 -5.54 17.66 20.07
CA THR A 381 -4.27 18.12 20.68
C THR A 381 -3.97 19.60 20.35
N ILE A 382 -4.25 20.06 19.13
CA ILE A 382 -4.05 21.46 18.72
C ILE A 382 -4.95 22.40 19.53
N TRP A 383 -6.22 22.02 19.71
CA TRP A 383 -7.25 22.85 20.32
C TRP A 383 -7.41 22.66 21.84
N ALA A 384 -6.77 21.66 22.45
CA ALA A 384 -6.82 21.43 23.89
C ALA A 384 -6.26 22.63 24.67
N LYS A 385 -7.04 23.10 25.65
CA LYS A 385 -6.70 24.26 26.49
C LYS A 385 -6.76 23.95 27.98
N THR A 386 -7.78 23.20 28.42
CA THR A 386 -7.95 22.84 29.83
C THR A 386 -7.17 21.58 30.19
N ASP A 387 -6.96 21.34 31.48
CA ASP A 387 -6.27 20.13 31.96
C ASP A 387 -7.05 18.85 31.63
N GLU A 388 -8.38 18.93 31.59
CA GLU A 388 -9.24 17.83 31.16
C GLU A 388 -9.11 17.56 29.66
N ASP A 389 -9.07 18.63 28.84
CA ASP A 389 -8.83 18.49 27.39
C ASP A 389 -7.44 17.88 27.12
N ILE A 390 -6.43 18.30 27.89
CA ILE A 390 -5.05 17.85 27.74
C ILE A 390 -4.92 16.38 28.14
N THR A 391 -5.57 16.00 29.25
CA THR A 391 -5.64 14.60 29.69
C THR A 391 -6.33 13.73 28.63
N THR A 392 -7.45 14.22 28.08
CA THR A 392 -8.19 13.52 27.02
C THR A 392 -7.36 13.39 25.75
N ALA A 393 -6.69 14.47 25.32
CA ALA A 393 -5.83 14.47 24.14
C ALA A 393 -4.65 13.50 24.29
N LEU A 394 -3.98 13.50 25.45
CA LEU A 394 -2.88 12.56 25.73
C LEU A 394 -3.36 11.11 25.81
N ALA A 395 -4.54 10.87 26.38
CA ALA A 395 -5.13 9.53 26.44
C ALA A 395 -5.39 8.96 25.04
N GLU A 396 -5.78 9.80 24.06
CA GLU A 396 -5.90 9.38 22.65
C GLU A 396 -4.56 9.02 21.99
N HIS A 397 -3.45 9.52 22.52
CA HIS A 397 -2.11 9.08 22.14
C HIS A 397 -1.60 7.91 22.98
N GLY A 398 -2.41 7.35 23.88
CA GLY A 398 -2.01 6.25 24.76
C GLY A 398 -1.07 6.67 25.89
N ILE A 399 -1.01 7.98 26.19
CA ILE A 399 -0.22 8.57 27.25
C ILE A 399 -1.18 8.93 28.39
N ASP A 400 -0.98 8.31 29.55
CA ASP A 400 -1.77 8.62 30.74
C ASP A 400 -1.15 9.80 31.49
N PHE A 401 -1.89 10.90 31.59
CA PHE A 401 -1.42 12.12 32.24
C PHE A 401 -1.04 11.91 33.71
N ALA A 402 -1.74 11.03 34.43
CA ALA A 402 -1.52 10.82 35.86
C ALA A 402 -0.28 9.94 36.14
N SER A 403 0.00 8.95 35.29
CA SER A 403 1.10 8.00 35.51
C SER A 403 2.37 8.32 34.73
N THR A 404 2.32 9.24 33.76
CA THR A 404 3.48 9.59 32.92
C THR A 404 4.23 10.79 33.51
N PRO A 405 5.50 10.62 33.90
CA PRO A 405 6.34 11.76 34.26
C PRO A 405 6.40 12.77 33.11
N ASN A 406 6.30 14.05 33.44
CA ASN A 406 6.51 15.16 32.52
C ASN A 406 5.46 15.17 31.37
N ALA A 407 4.26 14.63 31.62
CA ALA A 407 3.17 14.53 30.66
C ALA A 407 2.81 15.89 30.03
N ARG A 408 2.89 16.99 30.79
CA ARG A 408 2.66 18.35 30.29
C ARG A 408 3.68 18.76 29.22
N VAL A 409 4.96 18.51 29.46
CA VAL A 409 6.04 18.82 28.51
C VAL A 409 5.90 17.97 27.25
N ILE A 410 5.50 16.71 27.40
CA ILE A 410 5.20 15.84 26.26
C ILE A 410 4.02 16.39 25.45
N PHE A 411 2.93 16.82 26.12
CA PHE A 411 1.80 17.46 25.46
C PHE A 411 2.21 18.73 24.70
N GLU A 412 2.97 19.63 25.32
CA GLU A 412 3.45 20.86 24.70
C GLU A 412 4.25 20.58 23.43
N ASN A 413 5.14 19.59 23.46
CA ASN A 413 5.92 19.19 22.30
C ASN A 413 5.04 18.55 21.20
N LEU A 414 4.05 17.72 21.57
CA LEU A 414 3.10 17.15 20.60
C LEU A 414 2.24 18.23 19.94
N ARG A 415 1.74 19.18 20.73
CA ARG A 415 0.95 20.30 20.24
C ARG A 415 1.78 21.19 19.29
N ALA A 416 3.01 21.53 19.69
CA ALA A 416 3.93 22.27 18.85
C ALA A 416 4.26 21.51 17.56
N GLU A 417 4.53 20.21 17.64
CA GLU A 417 4.74 19.38 16.46
C GLU A 417 3.57 19.49 15.48
N TYR A 418 2.32 19.31 15.93
CA TYR A 418 1.15 19.34 15.03
C TYR A 418 0.84 20.72 14.45
N ILE A 419 0.97 21.80 15.24
CA ILE A 419 0.91 23.18 14.71
C ILE A 419 2.00 23.39 13.67
N GLY A 420 3.20 22.89 13.97
CA GLY A 420 4.36 22.91 13.09
C GLY A 420 4.19 22.13 11.78
N ARG A 421 3.47 21.01 11.78
CA ARG A 421 3.16 20.24 10.56
C ARG A 421 2.32 21.06 9.58
N MET A 422 1.34 21.81 10.08
CA MET A 422 0.56 22.75 9.25
C MET A 422 1.41 23.93 8.77
N ALA A 423 2.24 24.50 9.65
CA ALA A 423 3.13 25.59 9.32
C ALA A 423 4.16 25.20 8.26
N PHE A 424 4.77 24.03 8.40
CA PHE A 424 5.70 23.44 7.44
C PHE A 424 5.03 23.27 6.07
N SER A 425 3.80 22.77 6.05
CA SER A 425 3.03 22.62 4.82
C SER A 425 2.69 23.96 4.19
N GLY A 426 2.29 24.95 4.99
CA GLY A 426 2.08 26.33 4.53
C GLY A 426 3.36 26.96 3.97
N MET A 427 4.51 26.69 4.58
CA MET A 427 5.83 27.13 4.10
C MET A 427 6.20 26.46 2.78
N LEU A 428 6.00 25.13 2.66
CA LEU A 428 6.23 24.41 1.40
C LEU A 428 5.35 24.97 0.28
N VAL A 429 4.05 25.17 0.54
CA VAL A 429 3.15 25.80 -0.43
C VAL A 429 3.66 27.20 -0.78
N GLY A 430 3.88 28.07 0.20
CA GLY A 430 4.31 29.46 -0.05
C GLY A 430 5.62 29.59 -0.84
N THR A 431 6.61 28.75 -0.53
CA THR A 431 7.94 28.80 -1.17
C THR A 431 7.98 28.10 -2.53
N LEU A 432 7.25 26.98 -2.67
CA LEU A 432 7.30 26.15 -3.87
C LEU A 432 6.11 26.36 -4.79
N TYR A 433 5.14 27.22 -4.46
CA TYR A 433 3.98 27.48 -5.31
C TYR A 433 4.39 27.97 -6.70
N HIS A 434 5.20 29.03 -6.79
CA HIS A 434 5.67 29.53 -8.09
C HIS A 434 6.56 28.51 -8.81
N TYR A 435 7.33 27.74 -8.06
CA TYR A 435 8.15 26.66 -8.61
C TYR A 435 7.28 25.54 -9.22
N ALA A 436 6.20 25.14 -8.55
CA ALA A 436 5.21 24.21 -9.08
C ALA A 436 4.50 24.80 -10.31
N MET A 437 4.06 26.05 -10.25
CA MET A 437 3.38 26.74 -11.36
C MET A 437 4.23 26.87 -12.62
N SER A 438 5.56 26.84 -12.48
CA SER A 438 6.50 26.80 -13.62
C SER A 438 6.70 25.39 -14.20
N GLY A 439 5.98 24.39 -13.68
CA GLY A 439 6.05 23.00 -14.14
C GLY A 439 7.20 22.21 -13.53
N ASN A 440 7.90 22.73 -12.51
CA ASN A 440 9.04 22.06 -11.89
C ASN A 440 8.67 21.06 -10.76
N ILE A 441 7.37 20.88 -10.50
CA ILE A 441 6.84 19.90 -9.55
C ILE A 441 5.73 19.10 -10.25
N ARG A 442 5.86 17.78 -10.26
CA ARG A 442 4.90 16.84 -10.84
C ARG A 442 4.13 16.14 -9.72
N GLY A 443 2.80 16.15 -9.81
CA GLY A 443 1.89 15.49 -8.88
C GLY A 443 1.59 14.03 -9.26
N ASN A 444 0.35 13.60 -9.01
CA ASN A 444 -0.18 12.27 -9.33
C ASN A 444 -0.48 12.06 -10.82
N GLY A 445 -0.59 13.16 -11.59
CA GLY A 445 -0.96 13.15 -13.00
C GLY A 445 -2.48 13.15 -13.22
N HIS A 446 -2.90 13.02 -14.49
CA HIS A 446 -4.31 13.20 -14.88
C HIS A 446 -5.29 12.20 -14.22
N TYR A 447 -6.53 12.64 -13.96
CA TYR A 447 -7.60 11.80 -13.39
C TYR A 447 -7.99 10.64 -14.31
N ASN A 448 -8.14 10.93 -15.61
CA ASN A 448 -8.38 9.93 -16.65
C ASN A 448 -7.18 8.95 -16.78
N ALA A 449 -7.43 7.67 -16.50
CA ALA A 449 -6.42 6.63 -16.51
C ALA A 449 -5.74 6.41 -17.88
N SER A 450 -6.49 6.59 -18.98
CA SER A 450 -5.94 6.43 -20.34
C SER A 450 -4.93 7.53 -20.65
N ARG A 451 -5.27 8.79 -20.32
CA ARG A 451 -4.38 9.95 -20.52
C ARG A 451 -3.14 9.85 -19.63
N ARG A 452 -3.30 9.53 -18.35
CA ARG A 452 -2.20 9.34 -17.40
C ARG A 452 -1.22 8.25 -17.84
N THR A 453 -1.74 7.10 -18.27
CA THR A 453 -0.91 5.98 -18.76
C THR A 453 -0.05 6.42 -19.94
N LYS A 454 -0.65 7.18 -20.85
CA LYS A 454 0.02 7.69 -22.03
C LYS A 454 1.08 8.74 -21.71
N GLU A 455 0.78 9.71 -20.85
CA GLU A 455 1.75 10.72 -20.41
C GLU A 455 2.95 10.06 -19.71
N ARG A 456 2.69 9.04 -18.89
CA ARG A 456 3.74 8.28 -18.22
C ARG A 456 4.60 7.47 -19.20
N ASP A 457 3.96 6.70 -20.07
CA ASP A 457 4.64 5.70 -20.89
C ASP A 457 5.29 6.32 -22.14
N GLU A 458 4.61 7.25 -22.82
CA GLU A 458 5.03 7.78 -24.14
C GLU A 458 5.67 9.17 -24.07
N MET A 459 5.41 9.91 -22.98
CA MET A 459 5.84 11.30 -22.85
C MET A 459 6.81 11.53 -21.68
N GLY A 460 7.12 10.49 -20.90
CA GLY A 460 8.09 10.57 -19.81
C GLY A 460 7.60 11.34 -18.58
N TYR A 461 6.28 11.38 -18.34
CA TYR A 461 5.73 11.92 -17.10
C TYR A 461 6.02 10.96 -15.93
N ILE A 462 6.77 11.45 -14.94
CA ILE A 462 7.10 10.69 -13.74
C ILE A 462 6.35 11.34 -12.57
N PRO A 463 5.33 10.68 -12.01
CA PRO A 463 4.55 11.26 -10.93
C PRO A 463 5.42 11.43 -9.67
N LYS A 464 5.00 12.34 -8.80
CA LYS A 464 5.63 12.60 -7.49
C LYS A 464 7.12 12.96 -7.55
N THR A 465 7.49 13.78 -8.53
CA THR A 465 8.87 14.24 -8.71
C THR A 465 8.99 15.76 -8.69
N ILE A 466 10.13 16.23 -8.20
CA ILE A 466 10.54 17.64 -8.22
C ILE A 466 11.80 17.77 -9.09
N ASN A 467 11.87 18.82 -9.90
CA ASN A 467 13.06 19.15 -10.65
C ASN A 467 14.08 19.81 -9.71
N ILE A 468 15.30 19.28 -9.66
CA ILE A 468 16.41 19.86 -8.91
C ILE A 468 17.61 19.88 -9.85
N ALA A 469 18.10 21.08 -10.20
CA ALA A 469 19.23 21.28 -11.11
C ALA A 469 19.10 20.52 -12.45
N GLY A 470 17.88 20.47 -13.02
CA GLY A 470 17.61 19.80 -14.29
C GLY A 470 17.37 18.29 -14.20
N LYS A 471 17.35 17.72 -12.98
CA LYS A 471 17.08 16.30 -12.73
C LYS A 471 15.79 16.13 -11.95
N TRP A 472 14.94 15.20 -12.40
CA TRP A 472 13.73 14.81 -11.67
C TRP A 472 14.08 13.87 -10.52
N VAL A 473 13.75 14.29 -9.30
CA VAL A 473 13.98 13.55 -8.05
C VAL A 473 12.62 13.20 -7.45
N SER A 474 12.42 11.94 -7.09
CA SER A 474 11.18 11.49 -6.43
C SER A 474 11.12 12.00 -4.99
N TYR A 475 9.95 12.48 -4.57
CA TYR A 475 9.63 12.80 -3.17
C TYR A 475 8.64 11.79 -2.56
N GLU A 476 8.34 10.69 -3.28
CA GLU A 476 7.46 9.61 -2.85
C GLU A 476 7.94 8.99 -1.52
N GLY A 477 7.00 8.74 -0.60
CA GLY A 477 7.26 8.13 0.71
C GLY A 477 7.72 9.10 1.80
N ILE A 478 7.94 10.38 1.48
CA ILE A 478 8.30 11.41 2.46
C ILE A 478 7.02 12.04 3.00
N LEU A 479 6.62 11.62 4.20
CA LEU A 479 5.35 12.05 4.81
C LEU A 479 5.35 13.57 5.06
N GLY A 480 4.24 14.22 4.72
CA GLY A 480 4.07 15.68 4.77
C GLY A 480 4.57 16.40 3.52
N VAL A 481 5.73 16.00 2.98
CA VAL A 481 6.24 16.55 1.70
C VAL A 481 5.45 16.01 0.53
N GLU A 482 5.25 14.69 0.48
CA GLU A 482 4.52 14.03 -0.60
C GLU A 482 3.11 14.57 -0.76
N GLN A 483 2.37 14.72 0.33
CA GLN A 483 0.98 15.17 0.28
C GLN A 483 0.87 16.59 -0.26
N VAL A 484 1.73 17.49 0.24
CA VAL A 484 1.72 18.89 -0.15
C VAL A 484 2.20 19.06 -1.58
N LEU A 485 3.34 18.46 -1.94
CA LEU A 485 3.92 18.58 -3.29
C LEU A 485 3.04 17.91 -4.35
N SER A 486 2.39 16.79 -4.02
CA SER A 486 1.46 16.12 -4.95
C SER A 486 0.25 17.00 -5.24
N MET A 487 -0.34 17.60 -4.20
CA MET A 487 -1.51 18.47 -4.36
C MET A 487 -1.19 19.75 -5.14
N ILE A 488 -0.09 20.44 -4.83
CA ILE A 488 0.31 21.64 -5.59
C ILE A 488 0.77 21.27 -7.01
N GLY A 489 1.39 20.11 -7.19
CA GLY A 489 1.80 19.60 -8.49
C GLY A 489 0.60 19.24 -9.37
N ASP A 490 -0.43 18.63 -8.80
CA ASP A 490 -1.70 18.36 -9.50
C ASP A 490 -2.43 19.65 -9.86
N PHE A 491 -2.47 20.61 -8.93
CA PHE A 491 -3.06 21.92 -9.21
C PHE A 491 -2.30 22.65 -10.33
N ALA A 492 -0.96 22.64 -10.31
CA ALA A 492 -0.14 23.19 -11.38
C ALA A 492 -0.36 22.48 -12.71
N TYR A 493 -0.45 21.14 -12.68
CA TYR A 493 -0.73 20.31 -13.84
C TYR A 493 -2.09 20.66 -14.48
N TYR A 494 -3.18 20.66 -13.70
CA TYR A 494 -4.52 20.99 -14.23
C TYR A 494 -4.68 22.46 -14.61
N ARG A 495 -3.92 23.37 -13.99
CA ARG A 495 -3.86 24.77 -14.39
C ARG A 495 -3.18 24.93 -15.75
N ALA A 496 -2.14 24.14 -16.01
CA ALA A 496 -1.38 24.15 -17.25
C ALA A 496 -2.01 23.30 -18.37
N ASP A 497 -3.05 22.51 -18.05
CA ASP A 497 -3.76 21.69 -19.01
C ASP A 497 -4.49 22.55 -20.06
N LEU A 498 -4.19 22.31 -21.34
CA LEU A 498 -4.74 23.07 -22.45
C LEU A 498 -6.04 22.46 -22.98
N ASP A 499 -6.21 21.15 -22.76
CA ASP A 499 -7.32 20.37 -23.32
C ASP A 499 -8.57 20.43 -22.44
N GLN A 500 -8.42 20.50 -21.13
CA GLN A 500 -9.53 20.61 -20.17
C GLN A 500 -9.33 21.81 -19.25
N ALA A 501 -10.36 22.64 -19.10
CA ALA A 501 -10.32 23.77 -18.17
C ALA A 501 -10.23 23.28 -16.71
N LEU A 502 -9.61 24.03 -15.81
CA LEU A 502 -9.46 23.62 -14.40
C LEU A 502 -10.80 23.24 -13.73
N ILE A 503 -11.86 24.00 -14.01
CA ILE A 503 -13.22 23.81 -13.43
C ILE A 503 -14.01 22.72 -14.17
N GLU A 504 -13.68 22.42 -15.42
CA GLU A 504 -14.28 21.28 -16.14
C GLU A 504 -13.87 19.99 -15.44
N ASP A 505 -14.84 19.14 -15.11
CA ASP A 505 -14.64 17.91 -14.32
C ASP A 505 -13.94 18.13 -12.97
N TRP A 506 -14.09 19.31 -12.35
CA TRP A 506 -13.40 19.65 -11.10
C TRP A 506 -13.61 18.61 -9.99
N GLN A 507 -14.81 18.02 -9.88
CA GLN A 507 -15.10 16.97 -8.90
C GLN A 507 -14.21 15.73 -9.12
N ALA A 508 -14.07 15.29 -10.39
CA ALA A 508 -13.22 14.15 -10.74
C ALA A 508 -11.74 14.46 -10.52
N LYS A 509 -11.31 15.69 -10.83
CA LYS A 509 -9.94 16.18 -10.60
C LYS A 509 -9.60 16.22 -9.11
N ILE A 510 -10.45 16.82 -8.28
CA ILE A 510 -10.24 16.89 -6.83
C ILE A 510 -10.30 15.50 -6.22
N THR A 511 -11.29 14.68 -6.59
CA THR A 511 -11.42 13.32 -6.07
C THR A 511 -10.20 12.48 -6.42
N TRP A 512 -9.71 12.56 -7.66
CA TRP A 512 -8.48 11.89 -8.07
C TRP A 512 -7.26 12.43 -7.31
N SER A 513 -7.07 13.75 -7.22
CA SER A 513 -5.92 14.32 -6.54
C SER A 513 -5.87 13.94 -5.07
N ILE A 514 -7.00 13.95 -4.36
CA ILE A 514 -7.07 13.50 -2.97
C ILE A 514 -6.84 11.99 -2.89
N ALA A 515 -7.56 11.19 -3.67
CA ALA A 515 -7.44 9.73 -3.65
C ALA A 515 -6.01 9.29 -3.99
N ALA A 516 -5.42 9.80 -5.06
CA ALA A 516 -4.08 9.43 -5.49
C ALA A 516 -3.00 9.93 -4.51
N THR A 517 -3.17 11.12 -3.93
CA THR A 517 -2.25 11.64 -2.91
C THR A 517 -2.29 10.82 -1.63
N PHE A 518 -3.47 10.33 -1.21
CA PHE A 518 -3.63 9.64 0.07
C PHE A 518 -3.75 8.11 -0.01
N LEU A 519 -3.96 7.53 -1.19
CA LEU A 519 -4.22 6.09 -1.33
C LEU A 519 -3.18 5.36 -2.17
N ASN A 520 -2.53 6.00 -3.16
CA ASN A 520 -1.60 5.31 -4.08
C ASN A 520 -0.37 4.70 -3.38
N GLU A 521 0.07 5.24 -2.23
CA GLU A 521 1.18 4.67 -1.43
C GLU A 521 0.73 3.92 -0.19
N THR A 522 -0.58 3.87 0.04
CA THR A 522 -1.08 3.03 1.11
C THR A 522 -1.20 1.60 0.62
N PRO A 523 -1.14 0.63 1.54
CA PRO A 523 -1.62 -0.73 1.32
C PRO A 523 -3.08 -0.84 0.82
N LEU A 524 -3.79 0.28 0.59
CA LEU A 524 -5.08 0.39 -0.09
C LEU A 524 -4.95 0.60 -1.61
N GLN A 525 -3.75 0.51 -2.19
CA GLN A 525 -3.59 0.45 -3.66
C GLN A 525 -4.46 -0.66 -4.30
N GLY A 526 -4.83 -1.68 -3.52
CA GLY A 526 -5.80 -2.70 -3.91
C GLY A 526 -7.22 -2.17 -4.22
N LEU A 527 -7.55 -0.93 -3.83
CA LEU A 527 -8.80 -0.24 -4.18
C LEU A 527 -8.72 0.54 -5.50
N GLU A 528 -7.53 0.82 -6.04
CA GLU A 528 -7.35 1.51 -7.32
C GLU A 528 -8.10 0.78 -8.47
N PRO A 529 -8.07 -0.56 -8.57
CA PRO A 529 -8.90 -1.30 -9.52
C PRO A 529 -10.41 -1.14 -9.34
N LEU A 530 -10.90 -0.93 -8.10
CA LEU A 530 -12.33 -0.71 -7.86
C LEU A 530 -12.76 0.65 -8.39
N LEU A 531 -11.95 1.69 -8.17
CA LEU A 531 -12.17 3.02 -8.75
C LEU A 531 -12.07 3.00 -10.29
N ALA A 532 -11.13 2.23 -10.85
CA ALA A 532 -11.03 2.04 -12.29
C ALA A 532 -12.24 1.28 -12.86
N GLY A 533 -12.73 0.26 -12.15
CA GLY A 533 -13.91 -0.52 -12.53
C GLY A 533 -15.21 0.27 -12.44
N LEU A 534 -15.38 1.13 -11.43
CA LEU A 534 -16.50 2.08 -11.34
C LEU A 534 -16.50 3.09 -12.51
N ASN A 535 -15.32 3.39 -13.06
CA ASN A 535 -15.15 4.21 -14.26
C ASN A 535 -15.16 3.39 -15.57
N GLY A 536 -15.56 2.11 -15.53
CA GLY A 536 -15.78 1.27 -16.72
C GLY A 536 -14.56 0.50 -17.25
N ASP A 537 -13.44 0.43 -16.52
CA ASP A 537 -12.25 -0.34 -16.94
C ASP A 537 -12.18 -1.74 -16.28
N PHE A 538 -12.73 -2.74 -16.97
CA PHE A 538 -12.71 -4.14 -16.52
C PHE A 538 -11.29 -4.75 -16.46
N ASN A 539 -10.28 -4.16 -17.10
CA ASN A 539 -8.89 -4.65 -17.00
C ASN A 539 -8.31 -4.45 -15.59
N GLY A 540 -8.85 -3.50 -14.82
CA GLY A 540 -8.52 -3.32 -13.41
C GLY A 540 -8.72 -4.60 -12.59
N TRP A 541 -9.82 -5.32 -12.85
CA TRP A 541 -10.14 -6.57 -12.16
C TRP A 541 -9.16 -7.70 -12.48
N ASN A 542 -8.78 -7.87 -13.75
CA ASN A 542 -7.79 -8.87 -14.15
C ASN A 542 -6.42 -8.58 -13.51
N ARG A 543 -6.04 -7.30 -13.40
CA ARG A 543 -4.82 -6.86 -12.71
C ARG A 543 -4.88 -7.17 -11.21
N LEU A 544 -6.02 -6.97 -10.56
CA LEU A 544 -6.22 -7.31 -9.15
C LEU A 544 -6.07 -8.82 -8.92
N ILE A 545 -6.75 -9.64 -9.73
CA ILE A 545 -6.68 -11.10 -9.65
C ILE A 545 -5.24 -11.58 -9.89
N ALA A 546 -4.57 -11.05 -10.91
CA ALA A 546 -3.18 -11.40 -11.20
C ALA A 546 -2.23 -11.02 -10.06
N ASN A 547 -2.39 -9.85 -9.45
CA ASN A 547 -1.59 -9.43 -8.30
C ASN A 547 -1.88 -10.28 -7.06
N SER A 548 -3.14 -10.66 -6.83
CA SER A 548 -3.51 -11.58 -5.76
C SER A 548 -2.90 -12.97 -5.98
N ALA A 549 -3.07 -13.57 -7.16
CA ALA A 549 -2.49 -14.87 -7.49
C ALA A 549 -0.95 -14.85 -7.37
N ARG A 550 -0.30 -13.82 -7.92
CA ARG A 550 1.16 -13.63 -7.82
C ARG A 550 1.64 -13.53 -6.38
N SER A 551 0.87 -12.91 -5.49
CA SER A 551 1.29 -12.70 -4.10
C SER A 551 1.53 -14.01 -3.34
N TYR A 552 0.96 -15.12 -3.81
CA TYR A 552 1.20 -16.46 -3.28
C TYR A 552 2.45 -17.15 -3.85
N LEU A 553 3.07 -16.60 -4.89
CA LEU A 553 4.34 -17.11 -5.43
C LEU A 553 5.49 -16.77 -4.48
N PRO A 554 6.41 -17.73 -4.22
CA PRO A 554 7.57 -17.51 -3.37
C PRO A 554 8.35 -16.24 -3.75
N MET A 555 8.65 -15.40 -2.75
CA MET A 555 9.41 -14.16 -2.92
C MET A 555 8.83 -13.21 -3.99
N SER A 556 7.51 -13.17 -4.18
CA SER A 556 6.88 -12.39 -5.26
C SER A 556 7.31 -10.91 -5.33
N GLY A 557 7.55 -10.24 -4.20
CA GLY A 557 8.10 -8.89 -4.12
C GLY A 557 9.53 -8.79 -4.67
N GLY A 558 10.44 -9.64 -4.19
CA GLY A 558 11.83 -9.74 -4.65
C GLY A 558 11.92 -10.18 -6.10
N ALA A 559 11.16 -11.19 -6.51
CA ALA A 559 11.02 -11.65 -7.89
C ALA A 559 10.60 -10.49 -8.82
N GLY A 560 9.73 -9.59 -8.35
CA GLY A 560 9.36 -8.38 -9.11
C GLY A 560 10.49 -7.37 -9.25
N VAL A 561 11.31 -7.19 -8.22
CA VAL A 561 12.51 -6.33 -8.25
C VAL A 561 13.56 -6.92 -9.19
N THR A 562 13.83 -8.23 -9.07
CA THR A 562 14.75 -8.96 -9.95
C THR A 562 14.26 -8.98 -11.40
N ALA A 563 12.96 -9.17 -11.63
CA ALA A 563 12.36 -9.07 -12.96
C ALA A 563 12.60 -7.67 -13.56
N LYS A 564 12.39 -6.59 -12.78
CA LYS A 564 12.68 -5.22 -13.20
C LYS A 564 14.18 -4.98 -13.46
N ALA A 565 15.07 -5.63 -12.72
CA ALA A 565 16.51 -5.54 -12.98
C ALA A 565 16.93 -6.28 -14.28
N ILE A 566 16.32 -7.43 -14.57
CA ILE A 566 16.58 -8.24 -15.78
C ILE A 566 15.99 -7.58 -17.03
N SER A 567 14.72 -7.17 -16.97
CA SER A 567 14.01 -6.48 -18.04
C SER A 567 13.30 -5.27 -17.43
N PRO A 568 13.96 -4.09 -17.39
CA PRO A 568 13.35 -2.87 -16.89
C PRO A 568 12.29 -2.31 -17.85
N SER A 569 12.32 -2.77 -19.11
CA SER A 569 11.41 -2.34 -20.15
C SER A 569 9.96 -2.58 -19.76
N LEU A 570 9.11 -1.60 -20.06
CA LEU A 570 7.67 -1.76 -19.96
C LEU A 570 7.24 -2.89 -20.92
N LYS A 571 6.36 -3.79 -20.45
CA LYS A 571 5.82 -4.88 -21.27
C LYS A 571 4.43 -4.53 -21.76
N ASP A 572 4.13 -4.90 -22.99
CA ASP A 572 2.79 -4.78 -23.54
C ASP A 572 1.98 -6.03 -23.16
N ILE A 573 0.88 -5.84 -22.41
CA ILE A 573 0.10 -6.91 -21.78
C ILE A 573 -1.37 -6.71 -22.13
N GLU A 574 -1.97 -7.62 -22.89
CA GLU A 574 -3.39 -7.60 -23.22
C GLU A 574 -4.23 -8.20 -22.09
N GLY A 575 -4.29 -7.52 -20.94
CA GLY A 575 -5.29 -7.76 -19.91
C GLY A 575 -5.37 -9.18 -19.32
N SER A 576 -4.51 -10.11 -19.73
CA SER A 576 -4.57 -11.53 -19.40
C SER A 576 -3.87 -11.76 -18.06
N VAL A 577 -4.50 -12.54 -17.19
CA VAL A 577 -3.98 -12.83 -15.84
C VAL A 577 -2.59 -13.48 -15.92
N GLN A 578 -2.37 -14.34 -16.92
CA GLN A 578 -1.09 -15.04 -17.11
C GLN A 578 0.05 -14.09 -17.49
N ASP A 579 -0.19 -13.14 -18.38
CA ASP A 579 0.84 -12.21 -18.84
C ASP A 579 1.21 -11.20 -17.74
N TYR A 580 0.25 -10.79 -16.92
CA TYR A 580 0.53 -10.00 -15.71
C TYR A 580 1.43 -10.75 -14.71
N ILE A 581 1.25 -12.07 -14.56
CA ILE A 581 2.10 -12.91 -13.71
C ILE A 581 3.50 -13.04 -14.32
N LYS A 582 3.60 -13.39 -15.62
CA LYS A 582 4.89 -13.54 -16.33
C LYS A 582 5.75 -12.28 -16.26
N ASN A 583 5.16 -11.09 -16.41
CA ASN A 583 5.86 -9.80 -16.40
C ASN A 583 6.67 -9.56 -15.12
N ARG A 584 6.30 -10.22 -14.03
CA ARG A 584 6.88 -9.99 -12.71
C ARG A 584 7.66 -11.20 -12.18
N LEU A 585 7.90 -12.19 -13.05
CA LEU A 585 8.72 -13.35 -12.77
C LEU A 585 10.05 -13.24 -13.53
N PRO A 586 11.20 -13.37 -12.84
CA PRO A 586 12.52 -13.38 -13.47
C PRO A 586 12.60 -14.41 -14.60
N GLY A 587 13.10 -13.99 -15.77
CA GLY A 587 13.30 -14.88 -16.92
C GLY A 587 12.04 -15.20 -17.72
N LEU A 588 10.84 -15.19 -17.12
CA LEU A 588 9.58 -15.27 -17.87
C LEU A 588 9.16 -13.92 -18.44
N ASN A 589 9.58 -12.83 -17.80
CA ASN A 589 9.34 -11.47 -18.29
C ASN A 589 10.03 -11.15 -19.63
N THR A 590 11.11 -11.87 -19.99
CA THR A 590 11.77 -11.72 -21.29
C THR A 590 10.98 -12.36 -22.43
N THR A 591 10.10 -13.31 -22.12
CA THR A 591 9.19 -13.92 -23.11
C THR A 591 8.04 -12.99 -23.51
N LEU A 592 7.80 -11.93 -22.73
CA LEU A 592 6.82 -10.91 -23.07
C LEU A 592 7.45 -9.85 -23.97
N VAL A 593 6.67 -9.44 -24.98
CA VAL A 593 7.06 -8.39 -25.91
C VAL A 593 7.26 -7.08 -25.14
N SER A 594 8.47 -6.53 -25.25
CA SER A 594 8.78 -5.21 -24.70
C SER A 594 8.01 -4.16 -25.48
N ARG A 595 7.32 -3.28 -24.76
CA ARG A 595 6.68 -2.11 -25.34
C ARG A 595 7.76 -1.14 -25.81
N LYS A 596 7.73 -0.84 -27.10
CA LYS A 596 8.60 0.09 -27.79
C LYS A 596 7.99 1.48 -27.73
N ASP A 597 8.86 2.46 -27.60
CA ASP A 597 8.51 3.87 -27.72
C ASP A 597 8.19 4.15 -29.18
N ILE A 598 7.02 4.72 -29.44
CA ILE A 598 6.59 5.04 -30.81
C ILE A 598 7.52 6.03 -31.54
N TRP A 599 8.20 6.91 -30.82
CA TRP A 599 9.03 7.96 -31.39
C TRP A 599 10.46 7.54 -31.67
N THR A 600 11.04 6.70 -30.81
CA THR A 600 12.45 6.27 -30.93
C THR A 600 12.60 4.82 -31.38
N GLY A 601 11.60 3.97 -31.14
CA GLY A 601 11.64 2.53 -31.42
C GLY A 601 12.34 1.73 -30.31
N ASP A 602 12.94 2.41 -29.34
CA ASP A 602 13.62 1.78 -28.21
C ASP A 602 12.60 1.29 -27.18
N ALA A 603 12.97 0.30 -26.36
CA ALA A 603 12.08 -0.17 -25.31
C ALA A 603 11.84 0.91 -24.24
N ILE A 604 10.58 1.15 -23.89
CA ILE A 604 10.20 2.17 -22.90
C ILE A 604 10.80 1.81 -21.53
N ASN A 605 11.45 2.77 -20.86
CA ASN A 605 12.18 2.60 -19.60
C ASN A 605 13.38 1.64 -19.66
N ASP A 606 13.92 1.34 -20.84
CA ASP A 606 15.21 0.67 -20.92
C ASP A 606 16.32 1.65 -20.52
N VAL A 607 17.23 1.19 -19.66
CA VAL A 607 18.35 1.98 -19.15
C VAL A 607 19.61 1.32 -19.65
N ASP A 608 20.28 1.83 -20.67
CA ASP A 608 21.37 1.12 -21.37
C ASP A 608 22.48 0.56 -20.47
N ASN A 609 22.73 1.18 -19.31
CA ASN A 609 23.73 0.74 -18.35
C ASN A 609 23.19 -0.34 -17.37
N PRO A 610 23.74 -1.58 -17.39
CA PRO A 610 23.30 -2.67 -16.51
C PRO A 610 23.42 -2.38 -15.01
N VAL A 611 24.43 -1.60 -14.61
CA VAL A 611 24.62 -1.21 -13.20
C VAL A 611 23.55 -0.18 -12.80
N LEU A 612 23.23 0.78 -13.67
CA LEU A 612 22.13 1.73 -13.43
C LEU A 612 20.76 1.04 -13.45
N LYS A 613 20.56 -0.04 -14.23
CA LYS A 613 19.35 -0.88 -14.18
C LYS A 613 19.15 -1.47 -12.78
N VAL A 614 20.20 -2.09 -12.23
CA VAL A 614 20.15 -2.68 -10.89
C VAL A 614 19.96 -1.61 -9.83
N LEU A 615 20.70 -0.50 -9.90
CA LEU A 615 20.59 0.61 -8.95
C LEU A 615 19.19 1.24 -8.97
N ASN A 616 18.59 1.50 -10.14
CA ASN A 616 17.22 2.02 -10.25
C ASN A 616 16.14 0.98 -9.87
N ALA A 617 16.43 -0.31 -9.96
CA ALA A 617 15.52 -1.36 -9.52
C ALA A 617 15.45 -1.47 -7.99
N ILE A 618 16.53 -1.13 -7.27
CA ILE A 618 16.61 -1.21 -5.81
C ILE A 618 16.50 0.15 -5.09
N ASN A 619 16.66 1.26 -5.81
CA ASN A 619 16.56 2.60 -5.25
C ASN A 619 15.08 3.03 -5.15
N PRO A 620 14.59 3.41 -3.96
CA PRO A 620 13.24 3.97 -3.81
C PRO A 620 13.08 5.32 -4.53
N PHE A 621 14.18 6.04 -4.77
CA PHE A 621 14.21 7.31 -5.49
C PHE A 621 14.75 7.08 -6.89
N SER A 622 13.88 6.80 -7.87
CA SER A 622 14.31 6.66 -9.25
C SER A 622 14.86 7.97 -9.79
N ILE A 623 16.10 7.98 -10.28
CA ILE A 623 16.68 9.10 -11.01
C ILE A 623 16.41 8.84 -12.49
N SER A 624 15.61 9.70 -13.12
CA SER A 624 15.28 9.54 -14.54
C SER A 624 16.46 9.92 -15.43
N GLY A 625 16.84 9.03 -16.36
CA GLY A 625 17.93 9.27 -17.31
C GLY A 625 17.54 10.00 -18.60
N THR A 626 16.25 10.17 -18.91
CA THR A 626 15.80 10.62 -20.23
C THR A 626 14.92 11.86 -20.15
N ALA A 627 15.56 13.02 -19.92
CA ALA A 627 14.92 14.33 -20.03
C ALA A 627 15.08 14.88 -21.47
N GLU A 628 14.53 14.18 -22.46
CA GLU A 628 14.64 14.65 -23.84
C GLU A 628 13.81 15.93 -24.05
N PRO A 629 14.39 17.01 -24.62
CA PRO A 629 13.69 18.28 -24.77
C PRO A 629 12.39 18.20 -25.58
N TRP A 630 12.34 17.33 -26.59
CA TRP A 630 11.16 17.15 -27.43
C TRP A 630 10.01 16.43 -26.70
N ARG A 631 10.29 15.50 -25.77
CA ARG A 631 9.26 14.85 -24.92
C ARG A 631 8.66 15.84 -23.93
N GLN A 632 9.51 16.65 -23.31
CA GLN A 632 9.07 17.72 -22.41
C GLN A 632 8.23 18.75 -23.18
N TRP A 633 8.65 19.13 -24.38
CA TRP A 633 7.86 20.02 -25.24
C TRP A 633 6.50 19.43 -25.60
N LEU A 634 6.40 18.13 -25.91
CA LEU A 634 5.10 17.48 -26.14
C LEU A 634 4.19 17.54 -24.91
N LEU A 635 4.71 17.23 -23.72
CA LEU A 635 3.97 17.36 -22.44
C LEU A 635 3.50 18.80 -22.22
N GLU A 636 4.42 19.77 -22.31
CA GLU A 636 4.14 21.18 -22.06
C GLU A 636 3.24 21.80 -23.14
N SER A 637 3.28 21.27 -24.35
CA SER A 637 2.42 21.69 -25.44
C SER A 637 0.98 21.23 -25.23
N GLY A 638 0.69 20.34 -24.26
CA GLY A 638 -0.65 19.83 -23.99
C GLY A 638 -1.22 18.96 -25.10
N TRP A 639 -0.37 18.39 -25.96
CA TRP A 639 -0.84 17.61 -27.10
C TRP A 639 -1.28 16.19 -26.68
N ASP A 640 -2.57 15.86 -26.82
CA ASP A 640 -3.13 14.55 -26.49
C ASP A 640 -3.15 13.53 -27.65
N GLY A 641 -2.50 13.81 -28.78
CA GLY A 641 -2.72 13.11 -30.05
C GLY A 641 -2.17 11.69 -30.25
N ILE A 642 -1.55 11.06 -29.26
CA ILE A 642 -1.31 9.60 -29.26
C ILE A 642 -2.32 8.91 -28.35
N SER A 643 -3.15 8.03 -28.86
CA SER A 643 -3.49 6.85 -28.06
C SER A 643 -2.51 5.76 -28.49
N VAL A 644 -2.29 4.73 -27.67
CA VAL A 644 -1.65 3.48 -28.16
C VAL A 644 -2.23 3.22 -29.53
N ILE A 645 -1.39 3.13 -30.57
CA ILE A 645 -1.87 2.91 -31.94
C ILE A 645 -2.40 1.48 -31.95
N LYS A 646 -3.67 1.36 -31.59
CA LYS A 646 -4.39 0.10 -31.59
C LYS A 646 -4.88 -0.23 -32.99
N LYS A 647 -4.93 0.75 -33.90
CA LYS A 647 -5.52 0.59 -35.23
C LYS A 647 -4.62 1.09 -36.35
N SER A 648 -4.79 0.50 -37.52
CA SER A 648 -4.15 0.90 -38.78
C SER A 648 -4.37 2.38 -39.14
N TYR A 649 -3.58 2.91 -40.08
CA TYR A 649 -3.61 4.34 -40.43
C TYR A 649 -5.01 4.78 -40.89
N ASN A 650 -5.75 3.84 -41.49
CA ASN A 650 -7.12 4.02 -41.98
C ASN A 650 -8.20 3.71 -40.93
N GLY A 651 -7.82 3.30 -39.71
CA GLY A 651 -8.71 3.05 -38.58
C GLY A 651 -9.55 1.77 -38.64
N LYS A 652 -9.30 0.91 -39.63
CA LYS A 652 -10.17 -0.23 -39.96
C LYS A 652 -9.75 -1.54 -39.33
N TYR A 653 -8.45 -1.74 -39.12
CA TYR A 653 -7.90 -2.94 -38.52
C TYR A 653 -7.36 -2.63 -37.13
N THR A 654 -7.54 -3.54 -36.17
CA THR A 654 -6.95 -3.44 -34.83
C THR A 654 -5.72 -4.35 -34.77
N TYR A 655 -4.56 -3.78 -34.45
CA TYR A 655 -3.31 -4.50 -34.32
C TYR A 655 -3.30 -5.46 -33.13
N SER A 656 -2.76 -6.66 -33.36
CA SER A 656 -2.25 -7.53 -32.29
C SER A 656 -1.04 -6.89 -31.59
N ILE A 657 -0.64 -7.42 -30.43
CA ILE A 657 0.55 -6.93 -29.69
C ILE A 657 1.81 -7.00 -30.58
N GLU A 658 2.04 -8.14 -31.23
CA GLU A 658 3.23 -8.37 -32.05
C GLU A 658 3.28 -7.42 -33.26
N GLU A 659 2.14 -7.23 -33.94
CA GLU A 659 2.01 -6.25 -35.03
C GLU A 659 2.24 -4.83 -34.53
N ARG A 660 1.65 -4.45 -33.38
CA ARG A 660 1.77 -3.11 -32.82
C ARG A 660 3.20 -2.75 -32.49
N GLU A 661 3.91 -3.65 -31.82
CA GLU A 661 5.30 -3.41 -31.40
C GLU A 661 6.25 -3.39 -32.60
N LEU A 662 5.98 -4.20 -33.64
CA LEU A 662 6.73 -4.14 -34.89
C LEU A 662 6.47 -2.84 -35.67
N ILE A 663 5.22 -2.36 -35.67
CA ILE A 663 4.88 -1.05 -36.23
C ILE A 663 5.56 0.07 -35.45
N TYR A 664 5.61 0.03 -34.12
CA TYR A 664 6.35 0.99 -33.32
C TYR A 664 7.85 1.00 -33.61
N ASP A 665 8.45 -0.17 -33.81
CA ASP A 665 9.84 -0.30 -34.26
C ASP A 665 10.09 0.44 -35.58
N PHE A 666 9.25 0.16 -36.58
CA PHE A 666 9.38 0.79 -37.90
C PHE A 666 9.05 2.27 -37.91
N ILE A 667 8.18 2.75 -37.00
CA ILE A 667 7.95 4.18 -36.80
C ILE A 667 9.20 4.80 -36.16
N GLY A 668 9.75 4.17 -35.12
CA GLY A 668 10.94 4.63 -34.41
C GLY A 668 12.21 4.72 -35.28
N GLU A 669 12.42 3.74 -36.16
CA GLU A 669 13.51 3.75 -37.16
C GLU A 669 13.47 4.99 -38.07
N GLN A 670 12.28 5.52 -38.35
CA GLN A 670 12.10 6.74 -39.15
C GLN A 670 12.47 8.01 -38.37
N LYS A 671 12.72 7.89 -37.06
CA LYS A 671 13.10 8.97 -36.14
C LYS A 671 12.18 10.21 -36.24
N PRO A 672 10.85 10.04 -36.14
CA PRO A 672 9.87 11.13 -36.28
C PRO A 672 10.10 12.28 -35.29
N TYR A 673 10.71 11.99 -34.13
CA TYR A 673 11.08 13.01 -33.14
C TYR A 673 12.00 14.11 -33.70
N LYS A 674 12.81 13.84 -34.73
CA LYS A 674 13.65 14.86 -35.39
C LYS A 674 12.80 15.96 -36.04
N LYS A 675 11.65 15.60 -36.62
CA LYS A 675 10.69 16.57 -37.17
C LYS A 675 10.02 17.37 -36.05
N LEU A 676 9.81 16.79 -34.87
CA LEU A 676 9.32 17.54 -33.70
C LEU A 676 10.32 18.61 -33.25
N ILE A 677 11.62 18.31 -33.24
CA ILE A 677 12.66 19.28 -32.87
C ILE A 677 12.63 20.50 -33.81
N SER A 678 12.34 20.32 -35.10
CA SER A 678 12.14 21.45 -36.02
C SER A 678 10.85 22.24 -35.71
N LEU A 679 9.74 21.56 -35.39
CA LEU A 679 8.49 22.23 -35.00
C LEU A 679 8.65 23.04 -33.70
N MET A 680 9.38 22.49 -32.74
CA MET A 680 9.69 23.12 -31.45
C MET A 680 10.43 24.46 -31.63
N LYS A 681 11.24 24.61 -32.68
CA LYS A 681 12.00 25.85 -32.97
C LYS A 681 11.20 26.89 -33.76
N ASN A 682 10.00 26.56 -34.26
CA ASN A 682 9.20 27.49 -35.04
C ASN A 682 8.53 28.54 -34.13
N LYS A 683 8.88 29.81 -34.34
CA LYS A 683 8.36 30.96 -33.57
C LYS A 683 6.84 31.11 -33.67
N GLU A 684 6.24 30.77 -34.81
CA GLU A 684 4.80 30.86 -35.01
C GLU A 684 4.06 29.83 -34.15
N TYR A 685 4.52 28.57 -34.15
CA TYR A 685 3.94 27.52 -33.30
C TYR A 685 4.14 27.79 -31.82
N GLN A 686 5.30 28.34 -31.42
CA GLN A 686 5.51 28.80 -30.05
C GLN A 686 4.53 29.92 -29.67
N SER A 687 4.30 30.88 -30.57
CA SER A 687 3.35 31.96 -30.37
C SER A 687 1.91 31.44 -30.22
N GLN A 688 1.46 30.52 -31.08
CA GLN A 688 0.13 29.89 -30.99
C GLN A 688 -0.07 29.15 -29.67
N ILE A 689 0.91 28.35 -29.24
CA ILE A 689 0.88 27.66 -27.94
C ILE A 689 0.86 28.67 -26.80
N ALA A 690 1.66 29.74 -26.89
CA ALA A 690 1.71 30.79 -25.88
C ALA A 690 0.37 31.58 -25.78
N GLN A 691 -0.27 31.86 -26.92
CA GLN A 691 -1.58 32.53 -26.98
C GLN A 691 -2.66 31.70 -26.31
N ILE A 692 -2.69 30.39 -26.56
CA ILE A 692 -3.67 29.49 -25.91
C ILE A 692 -3.36 29.35 -24.42
N LYS A 693 -2.08 29.21 -24.04
CA LYS A 693 -1.65 29.23 -22.64
C LYS A 693 -2.08 30.53 -21.94
N ALA A 694 -1.94 31.68 -22.60
CA ALA A 694 -2.35 32.97 -22.07
C ALA A 694 -3.87 33.08 -21.94
N HIS A 695 -4.62 32.71 -22.99
CA HIS A 695 -6.07 32.70 -22.99
C HIS A 695 -6.64 31.79 -21.89
N ARG A 696 -6.06 30.60 -21.68
CA ARG A 696 -6.47 29.68 -20.60
C ARG A 696 -6.12 30.18 -19.20
N LYS A 697 -5.03 30.95 -19.05
CA LYS A 697 -4.70 31.61 -17.78
C LYS A 697 -5.69 32.72 -17.41
N THR A 698 -6.28 33.40 -18.41
CA THR A 698 -7.22 34.52 -18.20
C THR A 698 -8.69 34.08 -18.15
N SER A 699 -9.08 33.03 -18.87
CA SER A 699 -10.47 32.57 -18.97
C SER A 699 -10.89 31.59 -17.86
N GLN A 700 -10.26 31.65 -16.67
CA GLN A 700 -10.45 30.67 -15.57
C GLN A 700 -11.82 30.74 -14.85
N GLY A 701 -12.80 31.49 -15.37
CA GLY A 701 -14.04 31.77 -14.64
C GLY A 701 -15.33 31.79 -15.46
N THR A 702 -15.34 31.37 -16.73
CA THR A 702 -16.58 31.33 -17.52
C THR A 702 -16.86 29.90 -17.99
N ASP A 703 -17.63 29.17 -17.19
CA ASP A 703 -18.29 27.91 -17.58
C ASP A 703 -19.29 28.10 -18.74
N ASP A 704 -19.50 29.35 -19.17
CA ASP A 704 -20.53 29.77 -20.12
C ASP A 704 -19.93 30.22 -21.46
N LEU A 705 -19.03 29.40 -22.03
CA LEU A 705 -18.63 29.57 -23.42
C LEU A 705 -19.26 28.43 -24.23
N ASP A 706 -20.38 28.73 -24.90
CA ASP A 706 -21.03 27.86 -25.89
C ASP A 706 -20.06 27.33 -26.95
N ILE A 707 -18.92 28.02 -27.14
CA ILE A 707 -17.88 27.68 -28.12
C ILE A 707 -16.64 27.14 -27.40
N LYS A 708 -16.49 25.80 -27.40
CA LYS A 708 -15.27 25.14 -26.94
C LYS A 708 -14.14 25.27 -27.98
N LEU A 709 -13.05 25.96 -27.64
CA LEU A 709 -11.83 25.99 -28.44
C LEU A 709 -11.19 24.59 -28.49
N LYS A 710 -11.29 23.93 -29.64
CA LYS A 710 -10.70 22.59 -29.86
C LYS A 710 -9.21 22.73 -30.16
N THR A 711 -8.39 22.61 -29.12
CA THR A 711 -6.91 22.63 -29.20
C THR A 711 -6.36 21.67 -30.26
N LYS A 712 -7.00 20.50 -30.45
CA LYS A 712 -6.73 19.53 -31.54
C LYS A 712 -6.70 20.11 -32.95
N LEU A 713 -7.36 21.25 -33.19
CA LEU A 713 -7.40 21.90 -34.50
C LEU A 713 -6.22 22.85 -34.75
N LEU A 714 -5.37 23.08 -33.76
CA LEU A 714 -4.17 23.91 -33.91
C LEU A 714 -3.27 23.40 -35.05
N PRO A 715 -2.72 24.29 -35.88
CA PRO A 715 -1.76 23.92 -36.93
C PRO A 715 -0.62 23.06 -36.38
N VAL A 716 -0.02 23.45 -35.25
CA VAL A 716 1.06 22.68 -34.61
C VAL A 716 0.63 21.25 -34.26
N TYR A 717 -0.57 21.03 -33.73
CA TYR A 717 -1.03 19.69 -33.37
C TYR A 717 -1.41 18.86 -34.60
N ARG A 718 -1.94 19.49 -35.64
CA ARG A 718 -2.21 18.85 -36.93
C ARG A 718 -0.92 18.38 -37.58
N GLU A 719 0.14 19.19 -37.54
CA GLU A 719 1.47 18.84 -38.05
C GLU A 719 2.11 17.69 -37.24
N ILE A 720 2.06 17.75 -35.90
CA ILE A 720 2.54 16.64 -35.04
C ILE A 720 1.80 15.34 -35.39
N THR A 721 0.48 15.42 -35.56
CA THR A 721 -0.35 14.26 -35.92
C THR A 721 -0.03 13.76 -37.33
N ALA A 722 0.20 14.67 -38.29
CA ALA A 722 0.55 14.33 -39.66
C ALA A 722 1.90 13.59 -39.74
N ILE A 723 2.91 14.05 -38.99
CA ILE A 723 4.22 13.39 -38.89
C ILE A 723 4.06 11.93 -38.47
N LEU A 724 3.29 11.68 -37.42
CA LEU A 724 3.06 10.33 -36.92
C LEU A 724 2.23 9.48 -37.88
N ARG A 725 1.16 10.03 -38.47
CA ARG A 725 0.33 9.30 -39.43
C ARG A 725 1.11 8.95 -40.70
N GLU A 726 1.99 9.84 -41.15
CA GLU A 726 2.89 9.57 -42.26
C GLU A 726 3.88 8.45 -41.92
N ALA A 727 4.47 8.51 -40.72
CA ALA A 727 5.40 7.48 -40.24
C ALA A 727 4.71 6.13 -40.06
N GLN A 728 3.49 6.12 -39.50
CA GLN A 728 2.63 4.95 -39.37
C GLN A 728 2.34 4.33 -40.75
N ARG A 729 1.93 5.14 -41.73
CA ARG A 729 1.66 4.66 -43.09
C ARG A 729 2.91 4.02 -43.72
N LYS A 730 4.07 4.63 -43.55
CA LYS A 730 5.35 4.09 -44.05
C LYS A 730 5.73 2.78 -43.35
N ALA A 731 5.49 2.68 -42.05
CA ALA A 731 5.70 1.45 -41.27
C ALA A 731 4.78 0.31 -41.75
N GLU A 732 3.51 0.60 -42.01
CA GLU A 732 2.55 -0.38 -42.55
C GLU A 732 2.96 -0.87 -43.96
N ILE A 733 3.43 0.03 -44.83
CA ILE A 733 3.96 -0.33 -46.15
C ILE A 733 5.20 -1.21 -46.02
N LYS A 734 6.14 -0.85 -45.12
CA LYS A 734 7.33 -1.65 -44.86
C LYS A 734 6.98 -3.05 -44.36
N LEU A 735 6.02 -3.16 -43.45
CA LEU A 735 5.51 -4.45 -42.97
C LEU A 735 4.90 -5.28 -44.10
N ALA A 736 4.13 -4.66 -45.00
CA ALA A 736 3.55 -5.33 -46.15
C ALA A 736 4.61 -5.84 -47.14
N ILE A 737 5.66 -5.07 -47.39
CA ILE A 737 6.80 -5.46 -48.24
C ILE A 737 7.55 -6.65 -47.61
N LEU A 738 7.92 -6.53 -46.34
CA LEU A 738 8.65 -7.59 -45.62
C LEU A 738 7.86 -8.89 -45.53
N ALA A 739 6.54 -8.82 -45.42
CA ALA A 739 5.68 -10.00 -45.44
C ALA A 739 5.58 -10.66 -46.82
N ARG A 740 5.84 -9.92 -47.90
CA ARG A 740 5.96 -10.49 -49.25
C ARG A 740 7.33 -11.09 -49.49
N GLU A 741 8.39 -10.45 -49.00
CA GLU A 741 9.78 -10.87 -49.19
C GLU A 741 10.20 -12.01 -48.25
N GLN A 742 9.67 -12.03 -47.02
CA GLN A 742 9.95 -13.01 -45.98
C GLN A 742 8.64 -13.59 -45.43
N PRO A 743 7.89 -14.35 -46.24
CA PRO A 743 6.58 -14.88 -45.88
C PRO A 743 6.62 -15.80 -44.64
N ASP A 744 7.72 -16.53 -44.44
CA ASP A 744 7.90 -17.39 -43.27
C ASP A 744 7.98 -16.60 -41.96
N LYS A 745 8.51 -15.36 -42.01
CA LYS A 745 8.76 -14.53 -40.83
C LYS A 745 7.66 -13.49 -40.56
N TYR A 746 7.10 -12.87 -41.61
CA TYR A 746 6.11 -11.79 -41.47
C TYR A 746 4.80 -12.05 -42.24
N GLY A 747 4.68 -13.18 -42.95
CA GLY A 747 3.50 -13.49 -43.78
C GLY A 747 2.20 -13.66 -42.97
N HIS A 748 2.30 -14.11 -41.72
CA HIS A 748 1.16 -14.21 -40.80
C HIS A 748 0.74 -12.83 -40.22
N ILE A 749 1.63 -11.84 -40.28
CA ILE A 749 1.50 -10.51 -39.63
C ILE A 749 0.85 -9.48 -40.59
N SER A 750 1.02 -9.59 -41.92
CA SER A 750 0.47 -8.59 -42.87
C SER A 750 -0.82 -9.00 -43.58
N GLN A 751 -1.08 -10.32 -43.72
CA GLN A 751 -2.22 -10.81 -44.48
C GLN A 751 -3.54 -10.31 -43.88
N HIS A 752 -3.62 -10.13 -42.56
CA HIS A 752 -4.79 -9.63 -41.88
C HIS A 752 -5.14 -8.18 -42.26
N ILE A 753 -4.14 -7.29 -42.31
CA ILE A 753 -4.33 -5.87 -42.67
C ILE A 753 -4.76 -5.73 -44.13
N LEU A 754 -4.06 -6.41 -45.05
CA LEU A 754 -4.37 -6.38 -46.48
C LEU A 754 -5.73 -7.00 -46.80
N ASN A 755 -6.06 -8.14 -46.18
CA ASN A 755 -7.35 -8.80 -46.36
C ASN A 755 -8.50 -8.00 -45.73
N GLN A 756 -8.29 -7.32 -44.59
CA GLN A 756 -9.30 -6.41 -44.03
C GLN A 756 -9.53 -5.21 -44.96
N ILE A 757 -8.47 -4.64 -45.54
CA ILE A 757 -8.58 -3.56 -46.54
C ILE A 757 -9.39 -4.04 -47.76
N LEU A 758 -9.13 -5.25 -48.25
CA LEU A 758 -9.84 -5.86 -49.37
C LEU A 758 -11.31 -6.18 -49.03
N ALA A 759 -11.59 -6.75 -47.86
CA ALA A 759 -12.93 -7.04 -47.38
C ALA A 759 -13.75 -5.76 -47.20
N ASP A 760 -13.17 -4.72 -46.61
CA ASP A 760 -13.83 -3.43 -46.48
C ASP A 760 -14.05 -2.74 -47.83
N SER A 761 -13.11 -2.90 -48.77
CA SER A 761 -13.27 -2.36 -50.13
C SER A 761 -14.42 -3.05 -50.85
N ALA A 762 -14.52 -4.38 -50.72
CA ALA A 762 -15.62 -5.17 -51.23
C ALA A 762 -16.96 -4.77 -50.59
N MET A 763 -17.01 -4.59 -49.27
CA MET A 763 -18.20 -4.09 -48.55
C MET A 763 -18.60 -2.69 -49.01
N LYS A 764 -17.65 -1.77 -49.18
CA LYS A 764 -17.91 -0.40 -49.69
C LYS A 764 -18.41 -0.40 -51.13
N ALA A 765 -18.01 -1.37 -51.93
CA ALA A 765 -18.50 -1.58 -53.29
C ALA A 765 -19.83 -2.35 -53.34
N GLY A 766 -20.46 -2.66 -52.19
CA GLY A 766 -21.70 -3.44 -52.11
C GLY A 766 -21.53 -4.94 -52.41
N ASN A 767 -20.29 -5.42 -52.57
CA ASN A 767 -19.99 -6.82 -52.86
C ASN A 767 -19.77 -7.61 -51.56
N VAL A 768 -20.88 -7.95 -50.91
CA VAL A 768 -20.90 -8.69 -49.63
C VAL A 768 -20.31 -10.10 -49.78
N ASN A 769 -20.57 -10.78 -50.90
CA ASN A 769 -20.07 -12.13 -51.14
C ASN A 769 -18.54 -12.18 -51.20
N ARG A 770 -17.91 -11.18 -51.82
CA ARG A 770 -16.45 -11.08 -51.88
C ARG A 770 -15.82 -10.78 -50.51
N ALA A 771 -16.50 -10.01 -49.66
CA ALA A 771 -16.04 -9.78 -48.29
C ALA A 771 -16.10 -11.06 -47.43
N ILE A 772 -17.17 -11.85 -47.58
CA ILE A 772 -17.33 -13.15 -46.90
C ILE A 772 -16.28 -14.15 -47.37
N GLU A 773 -15.94 -14.15 -48.67
CA GLU A 773 -14.91 -15.02 -49.23
C GLU A 773 -13.52 -14.71 -48.64
N VAL A 774 -13.15 -13.44 -48.56
CA VAL A 774 -11.90 -12.99 -47.93
C VAL A 774 -11.87 -13.35 -46.43
N GLN A 775 -13.02 -13.28 -45.74
CA GLN A 775 -13.16 -13.72 -44.34
C GLN A 775 -12.98 -15.24 -44.18
N LYS A 776 -13.56 -16.06 -45.08
CA LYS A 776 -13.43 -17.53 -45.05
C LYS A 776 -11.99 -17.98 -45.30
N ILE A 777 -11.31 -17.38 -46.27
CA ILE A 777 -9.89 -17.65 -46.56
C ILE A 777 -9.02 -17.45 -45.29
N MET A 778 -9.38 -16.49 -44.45
CA MET A 778 -8.70 -16.23 -43.17
C MET A 778 -9.01 -17.28 -42.10
N GLN A 779 -10.27 -17.71 -41.99
CA GLN A 779 -10.66 -18.76 -41.04
C GLN A 779 -9.98 -20.09 -41.36
N ASP A 780 -9.88 -20.44 -42.65
CA ASP A 780 -9.27 -21.69 -43.08
C ASP A 780 -7.74 -21.68 -42.90
N LYS A 781 -7.07 -20.54 -43.17
CA LYS A 781 -5.65 -20.37 -42.84
C LYS A 781 -5.37 -20.42 -41.34
N ARG A 782 -6.25 -19.85 -40.51
CA ARG A 782 -6.13 -19.90 -39.04
C ARG A 782 -6.28 -21.33 -38.51
N LYS A 783 -7.19 -22.13 -39.07
CA LYS A 783 -7.30 -23.56 -38.77
C LYS A 783 -6.03 -24.31 -39.19
N LEU A 784 -5.52 -24.09 -40.39
CA LEU A 784 -4.29 -24.73 -40.87
C LEU A 784 -3.07 -24.43 -39.97
N LEU A 785 -2.94 -23.19 -39.48
CA LEU A 785 -1.87 -22.80 -38.53
C LEU A 785 -2.05 -23.40 -37.13
N GLN A 786 -3.29 -23.61 -36.67
CA GLN A 786 -3.57 -24.29 -35.39
C GLN A 786 -3.33 -25.82 -35.46
N TYR A 787 -3.45 -26.42 -36.64
CA TYR A 787 -3.24 -27.87 -36.83
C TYR A 787 -1.85 -28.24 -37.40
N GLY A 788 -1.09 -27.28 -37.93
CA GLY A 788 0.27 -27.48 -38.44
C GLY A 788 1.40 -27.43 -37.39
N ASN A 789 1.06 -27.19 -36.11
CA ASN A 789 1.99 -27.20 -34.97
C ASN A 789 1.77 -28.42 -34.04
N LYS A 790 1.29 -29.53 -34.60
CA LYS A 790 1.28 -30.84 -33.93
C LYS A 790 2.34 -31.75 -34.54
#